data_AF-A0A1T5BAP6-F1
#
_entry.id   AF-A0A1T5BAP6-F1
#
_cell.length_a   1.000
_cell.length_b   1.000
_cell.length_c   1.000
_cell.angle_alpha   90.00
_cell.angle_beta   90.00
_cell.angle_gamma   90.00
#
_symmetry.space_group_name_H-M   'P 1'
#
loop_
_entity.id
_entity.type
_entity.pdbx_description
1 polymer ?
#
loop_
_entity_poly.entity_id
_entity_poly.type
_entity_poly.pdbx_seq_one_letter_code
_entity_poly.pdbx_strand_id
1 'polypeptide(L)'
;MYPDSTNNTIYKPVFIFKEQSADKQKFNSVISDYQNKIVLDLFPSQMKELIKIKSPAIRLTNAEIDEKYNEWVADKDPDLLGSWIYYPWSNRLLHILNESDFVTLRTSRNHYKITPQEQAALSKRKIGIIGLSVGHAVAVSVATERICGTLKLADFDTIELSNLNRIKTGLHNLGINKCIVTAREIAEIDPYLDIQCYPEGITDGNIAAFLTEHGKLDILVDECDDLEVKISARQMAQKLQIPVVMETSDRGMLDVERFDREADRPILHGMLAGIPPEKLKNIAPADRFPLVMRIIDAMNTSMRGRASLLEIGQTISTWPQLASAVTLGGGVVTDVCRRILLDQFTDSGRYYVDLETIIGNKPDGIPETVYSNPNAPFDLGESTKIIDTLPKIHTNVIPGDDEIRQIVTAGTRAHSAGNDQPWKWVYRNGNLHLFHDAFRSHSFANVNNMAAHLALGAAYENAVLKANQLGYQTDAKLFPAQSLPYLVASIQFTKEGQTENEFTGLAEFIASRSTNRGSGVPYNLTEPEVNALRSAAESISGANVQFITEKSHLADLGKIVAACDLVIMLNEEAHRDFFDRDIRWPGEENAGTGDGIPIQTLVSAPAQMAALSIVRNKKIAGTLRAIGGGNALTEGTRAGVASASCVAVITLPESPDQHFLAGMAAQKLWLTAEKLGLAAQPLLSPLFLFERLGSATGLSEGERDKLQGLRYDFQNIIYSKNNTRAVFLLKIIKPEMSAIQSQRLPLNETLFIVNDAI
;
A
#
# COMPACT_ATOMS: atom_id res chain seq x y z
N MET A 1 -35.89 0.57 -10.59
CA MET A 1 -36.60 1.86 -10.57
C MET A 1 -38.09 1.63 -10.65
N TYR A 2 -38.87 2.38 -9.85
CA TYR A 2 -40.32 2.26 -9.83
C TYR A 2 -40.93 2.76 -11.16
N PRO A 3 -42.05 2.16 -11.63
CA PRO A 3 -42.74 2.60 -12.85
C PRO A 3 -43.22 4.06 -12.75
N ASP A 4 -43.60 4.49 -11.55
CA ASP A 4 -43.85 5.89 -11.23
C ASP A 4 -42.53 6.55 -10.79
N SER A 5 -42.00 7.45 -11.63
CA SER A 5 -40.71 8.09 -11.41
C SER A 5 -40.69 8.98 -10.16
N THR A 6 -41.84 9.49 -9.71
CA THR A 6 -41.94 10.28 -8.48
C THR A 6 -41.60 9.44 -7.24
N ASN A 7 -41.93 8.15 -7.27
CA ASN A 7 -41.54 7.19 -6.23
C ASN A 7 -40.04 6.89 -6.21
N ASN A 8 -39.23 7.46 -7.09
CA ASN A 8 -37.77 7.36 -6.97
C ASN A 8 -37.16 8.49 -6.12
N THR A 9 -37.91 9.57 -5.85
CA THR A 9 -37.43 10.76 -5.12
C THR A 9 -38.24 11.08 -3.86
N ILE A 10 -39.45 10.56 -3.71
CA ILE A 10 -40.26 10.76 -2.49
C ILE A 10 -39.66 9.99 -1.31
N TYR A 11 -39.38 10.69 -0.21
CA TYR A 11 -38.88 10.08 1.04
C TYR A 11 -39.63 10.53 2.30
N LYS A 12 -40.51 11.53 2.18
CA LYS A 12 -41.31 12.01 3.31
C LYS A 12 -42.65 11.29 3.38
N PRO A 13 -43.07 10.81 4.55
CA PRO A 13 -44.42 10.31 4.72
C PRO A 13 -45.43 11.46 4.64
N VAL A 14 -46.67 11.13 4.30
CA VAL A 14 -47.78 12.09 4.22
C VAL A 14 -48.65 11.95 5.47
N PHE A 15 -48.67 13.00 6.29
CA PHE A 15 -49.53 13.08 7.46
C PHE A 15 -50.94 13.54 7.06
N ILE A 16 -51.94 12.78 7.48
CA ILE A 16 -53.34 13.18 7.36
C ILE A 16 -53.70 13.94 8.65
N PHE A 17 -53.74 15.27 8.55
CA PHE A 17 -53.88 16.15 9.71
C PHE A 17 -55.30 16.14 10.30
N LYS A 18 -55.39 16.46 11.60
CA LYS A 18 -56.67 16.52 12.34
C LYS A 18 -57.64 17.55 11.77
N GLU A 19 -57.19 18.63 11.14
CA GLU A 19 -58.11 19.61 10.52
C GLU A 19 -58.85 19.04 9.31
N GLN A 20 -58.27 18.06 8.61
CA GLN A 20 -58.85 17.36 7.47
C GLN A 20 -59.77 16.19 7.89
N SER A 21 -59.78 15.86 9.17
CA SER A 21 -60.56 14.79 9.82
C SER A 21 -61.31 15.29 11.06
N ALA A 22 -61.70 16.57 11.05
CA ALA A 22 -62.31 17.25 12.21
C ALA A 22 -63.64 16.62 12.69
N ASP A 23 -64.26 15.80 11.83
CA ASP A 23 -65.41 14.97 12.13
C ASP A 23 -65.33 13.65 11.33
N LYS A 24 -66.15 12.66 11.71
CA LYS A 24 -66.18 11.33 11.08
C LYS A 24 -66.44 11.39 9.57
N GLN A 25 -67.22 12.35 9.10
CA GLN A 25 -67.61 12.45 7.70
C GLN A 25 -66.44 12.89 6.83
N LYS A 26 -65.68 13.90 7.27
CA LYS A 26 -64.45 14.34 6.61
C LYS A 26 -63.37 13.27 6.66
N PHE A 27 -63.21 12.61 7.80
CA PHE A 27 -62.28 11.48 7.93
C PHE A 27 -62.57 10.38 6.90
N ASN A 28 -63.83 9.92 6.82
CA ASN A 28 -64.23 8.89 5.86
C ASN A 28 -64.00 9.30 4.40
N SER A 29 -64.17 10.60 4.08
CA SER A 29 -63.89 11.14 2.74
C SER A 29 -62.39 11.20 2.40
N VAL A 30 -61.53 11.45 3.37
CA VAL A 30 -60.08 11.48 3.14
C VAL A 30 -59.54 10.06 3.03
N ILE A 31 -60.00 9.15 3.90
CA ILE A 31 -59.59 7.76 3.90
C ILE A 31 -60.11 6.99 2.68
N SER A 32 -61.22 7.44 2.04
CA SER A 32 -61.70 6.83 0.80
C SER A 32 -60.68 6.87 -0.34
N ASP A 33 -59.85 7.92 -0.40
CA ASP A 33 -58.78 8.05 -1.39
C ASP A 33 -57.66 7.00 -1.21
N TYR A 34 -57.64 6.34 -0.04
CA TYR A 34 -56.68 5.31 0.32
C TYR A 34 -57.26 3.89 0.35
N GLN A 35 -58.51 3.67 -0.07
CA GLN A 35 -59.17 2.35 -0.01
C GLN A 35 -58.45 1.24 -0.78
N ASN A 36 -57.71 1.59 -1.83
CA ASN A 36 -56.91 0.65 -2.62
C ASN A 36 -55.48 0.46 -2.08
N LYS A 37 -55.17 0.99 -0.88
CA LYS A 37 -53.85 0.89 -0.23
C LYS A 37 -53.87 -0.17 0.87
N ILE A 38 -52.68 -0.55 1.33
CA ILE A 38 -52.54 -1.46 2.48
C ILE A 38 -52.76 -0.63 3.76
N VAL A 39 -53.91 -0.81 4.41
CA VAL A 39 -54.25 -0.10 5.66
C VAL A 39 -53.88 -0.95 6.87
N LEU A 40 -53.12 -0.38 7.80
CA LEU A 40 -52.72 -1.01 9.05
C LEU A 40 -53.09 -0.13 10.23
N ASP A 41 -54.15 -0.49 10.95
CA ASP A 41 -54.47 0.15 12.21
C ASP A 41 -53.65 -0.48 13.35
N LEU A 42 -52.67 0.28 13.82
CA LEU A 42 -51.74 -0.12 14.89
C LEU A 42 -51.97 0.72 16.16
N PHE A 43 -52.90 1.67 16.15
CA PHE A 43 -53.11 2.60 17.25
C PHE A 43 -53.60 1.89 18.53
N PRO A 44 -54.60 0.99 18.49
CA PRO A 44 -55.07 0.29 19.68
C PRO A 44 -53.97 -0.52 20.38
N SER A 45 -53.13 -1.23 19.62
CA SER A 45 -52.06 -2.07 20.20
C SER A 45 -50.96 -1.21 20.85
N GLN A 46 -50.57 -0.12 20.20
CA GLN A 46 -49.62 0.84 20.75
C GLN A 46 -50.17 1.55 21.99
N MET A 47 -51.45 1.96 21.99
CA MET A 47 -52.08 2.59 23.15
C MET A 47 -52.16 1.65 24.35
N LYS A 48 -52.46 0.37 24.13
CA LYS A 48 -52.41 -0.67 25.17
C LYS A 48 -51.00 -0.82 25.75
N GLU A 49 -49.96 -0.79 24.92
CA GLU A 49 -48.57 -0.80 25.40
C GLU A 49 -48.23 0.47 26.19
N LEU A 50 -48.73 1.63 25.75
CA LEU A 50 -48.59 2.90 26.46
C LEU A 50 -49.22 2.86 27.87
N ILE A 51 -50.44 2.31 27.99
CA ILE A 51 -51.11 2.09 29.28
C ILE A 51 -50.25 1.22 30.19
N LYS A 52 -49.67 0.15 29.64
CA LYS A 52 -48.79 -0.76 30.36
C LYS A 52 -47.55 -0.06 30.90
N ILE A 53 -46.85 0.73 30.08
CA ILE A 53 -45.64 1.42 30.54
C ILE A 53 -45.92 2.58 31.51
N LYS A 54 -47.15 3.14 31.51
CA LYS A 54 -47.60 4.14 32.49
C LYS A 54 -47.92 3.53 33.87
N SER A 55 -47.98 2.20 33.98
CA SER A 55 -48.28 1.48 35.23
C SER A 55 -47.13 0.54 35.66
N PRO A 56 -45.85 0.98 35.74
CA PRO A 56 -44.71 0.07 35.85
C PRO A 56 -44.64 -0.71 37.18
N ALA A 57 -45.25 -0.18 38.25
CA ALA A 57 -45.29 -0.83 39.55
C ALA A 57 -46.26 -2.04 39.60
N ILE A 58 -47.18 -2.14 38.64
CA ILE A 58 -48.22 -3.18 38.59
C ILE A 58 -48.05 -3.97 37.31
N ARG A 59 -47.87 -5.28 37.45
CA ARG A 59 -47.82 -6.17 36.29
C ARG A 59 -49.25 -6.51 35.84
N LEU A 60 -49.79 -5.68 34.95
CA LEU A 60 -51.11 -5.91 34.34
C LEU A 60 -51.10 -7.17 33.45
N THR A 61 -52.17 -7.96 33.57
CA THR A 61 -52.53 -9.03 32.63
C THR A 61 -53.10 -8.46 31.33
N ASN A 62 -53.18 -9.26 30.27
CA ASN A 62 -53.76 -8.80 29.00
C ASN A 62 -55.23 -8.36 29.16
N ALA A 63 -56.00 -9.05 29.99
CA ALA A 63 -57.41 -8.70 30.26
C ALA A 63 -57.54 -7.34 30.97
N GLU A 64 -56.69 -7.07 31.97
CA GLU A 64 -56.67 -5.76 32.66
C GLU A 64 -56.20 -4.62 31.75
N ILE A 65 -55.28 -4.90 30.81
CA ILE A 65 -54.87 -3.91 29.79
C ILE A 65 -56.04 -3.61 28.83
N ASP A 66 -56.76 -4.64 28.40
CA ASP A 66 -57.93 -4.50 27.53
C ASP A 66 -59.06 -3.73 28.22
N GLU A 67 -59.33 -4.03 29.49
CA GLU A 67 -60.29 -3.29 30.32
C GLU A 67 -59.92 -1.81 30.42
N LYS A 68 -58.67 -1.50 30.81
CA LYS A 68 -58.18 -0.12 30.89
C LYS A 68 -58.21 0.61 29.55
N TYR A 69 -57.94 -0.08 28.45
CA TYR A 69 -58.05 0.52 27.12
C TYR A 69 -59.51 0.82 26.76
N ASN A 70 -60.42 -0.11 27.02
CA ASN A 70 -61.85 0.06 26.76
C ASN A 70 -62.43 1.20 27.61
N GLU A 71 -62.04 1.30 28.88
CA GLU A 71 -62.38 2.43 29.75
C GLU A 71 -61.83 3.75 29.19
N TRP A 72 -60.57 3.76 28.76
CA TRP A 72 -59.93 4.96 28.22
C TRP A 72 -60.55 5.45 26.91
N VAL A 73 -61.11 4.56 26.08
CA VAL A 73 -61.66 4.89 24.76
C VAL A 73 -63.18 5.07 24.75
N ALA A 74 -63.88 4.75 25.84
CA ALA A 74 -65.34 4.68 25.91
C ALA A 74 -66.09 5.95 25.44
N ASP A 75 -65.48 7.13 25.62
CA ASP A 75 -66.04 8.44 25.26
C ASP A 75 -65.37 9.08 24.03
N LYS A 76 -64.56 8.32 23.28
CA LYS A 76 -63.76 8.82 22.16
C LYS A 76 -64.02 8.00 20.89
N ASP A 77 -63.75 8.63 19.75
CA ASP A 77 -63.68 7.93 18.47
C ASP A 77 -62.22 7.57 18.15
N PRO A 78 -61.81 6.29 18.20
CA PRO A 78 -60.43 5.87 17.96
C PRO A 78 -59.87 6.38 16.64
N ASP A 79 -60.68 6.43 15.59
CA ASP A 79 -60.27 6.84 14.24
C ASP A 79 -59.80 8.30 14.20
N LEU A 80 -60.29 9.13 15.14
CA LEU A 80 -59.96 10.55 15.27
C LEU A 80 -58.81 10.81 16.28
N LEU A 81 -58.30 9.75 16.92
CA LEU A 81 -57.16 9.80 17.82
C LEU A 81 -55.87 9.43 17.08
N GLY A 82 -54.72 9.71 17.69
CA GLY A 82 -53.43 9.37 17.08
C GLY A 82 -53.13 10.15 15.81
N SER A 83 -52.48 9.50 14.85
CA SER A 83 -52.07 10.06 13.57
C SER A 83 -52.16 9.02 12.47
N TRP A 84 -52.67 9.44 11.32
CA TRP A 84 -52.75 8.65 10.10
C TRP A 84 -51.63 9.07 9.15
N ILE A 85 -50.81 8.10 8.73
CA ILE A 85 -49.55 8.35 8.02
C ILE A 85 -49.48 7.44 6.80
N TYR A 86 -49.43 8.05 5.61
CA TYR A 86 -49.27 7.34 4.36
C TYR A 86 -47.81 7.32 3.92
N TYR A 87 -47.32 6.14 3.54
CA TYR A 87 -45.99 5.90 3.00
C TYR A 87 -46.10 5.62 1.49
N PRO A 88 -45.86 6.61 0.61
CA PRO A 88 -46.08 6.45 -0.83
C PRO A 88 -45.27 5.33 -1.46
N TRP A 89 -44.03 5.14 -1.01
CA TRP A 89 -43.10 4.16 -1.58
C TRP A 89 -43.44 2.70 -1.26
N SER A 90 -44.14 2.44 -0.16
CA SER A 90 -44.58 1.08 0.23
C SER A 90 -46.09 0.88 0.07
N ASN A 91 -46.81 1.92 -0.34
CA ASN A 91 -48.26 1.92 -0.55
C ASN A 91 -49.04 1.52 0.72
N ARG A 92 -48.56 1.98 1.89
CA ARG A 92 -49.11 1.65 3.21
C ARG A 92 -49.65 2.88 3.91
N LEU A 93 -50.84 2.77 4.48
CA LEU A 93 -51.45 3.78 5.36
C LEU A 93 -51.49 3.20 6.78
N LEU A 94 -50.82 3.86 7.72
CA LEU A 94 -50.74 3.43 9.11
C LEU A 94 -51.51 4.38 10.02
N HIS A 95 -52.23 3.83 11.00
CA HIS A 95 -52.78 4.57 12.13
C HIS A 95 -51.95 4.26 13.37
N ILE A 96 -51.32 5.28 13.95
CA ILE A 96 -50.38 5.15 15.07
C ILE A 96 -50.59 6.24 16.13
N LEU A 97 -49.92 6.12 17.28
CA LEU A 97 -49.90 7.16 18.31
C LEU A 97 -49.45 8.52 17.77
N ASN A 98 -49.92 9.62 18.39
CA ASN A 98 -49.41 10.96 18.14
C ASN A 98 -47.93 11.06 18.54
N GLU A 99 -47.22 12.10 18.08
CA GLU A 99 -45.78 12.25 18.31
C GLU A 99 -45.36 12.07 19.78
N SER A 100 -45.99 12.79 20.71
CA SER A 100 -45.60 12.77 22.12
C SER A 100 -45.73 11.36 22.73
N ASP A 101 -46.87 10.70 22.49
CA ASP A 101 -47.12 9.36 23.02
C ASP A 101 -46.27 8.30 22.30
N PHE A 102 -46.06 8.45 20.99
CA PHE A 102 -45.20 7.57 20.19
C PHE A 102 -43.75 7.60 20.69
N VAL A 103 -43.19 8.81 20.85
CA VAL A 103 -41.81 8.99 21.33
C VAL A 103 -41.67 8.46 22.75
N THR A 104 -42.63 8.75 23.63
CA THR A 104 -42.64 8.23 25.01
C THR A 104 -42.64 6.70 25.03
N LEU A 105 -43.49 6.07 24.22
CA LEU A 105 -43.57 4.62 24.15
C LEU A 105 -42.28 4.01 23.61
N ARG A 106 -41.78 4.52 22.47
CA ARG A 106 -40.64 3.96 21.77
C ARG A 106 -39.33 4.11 22.55
N THR A 107 -39.15 5.20 23.28
CA THR A 107 -37.96 5.44 24.13
C THR A 107 -38.09 4.85 25.54
N SER A 108 -39.24 4.30 25.93
CA SER A 108 -39.45 3.74 27.28
C SER A 108 -38.42 2.69 27.71
N ARG A 109 -37.82 1.97 26.76
CA ARG A 109 -36.81 0.92 27.01
C ARG A 109 -35.37 1.43 27.10
N ASN A 110 -35.10 2.67 26.71
CA ASN A 110 -33.81 3.32 26.93
C ASN A 110 -33.82 4.32 28.09
N HIS A 111 -35.00 4.58 28.70
CA HIS A 111 -35.12 5.44 29.88
C HIS A 111 -34.12 5.06 30.99
N TYR A 112 -33.50 6.08 31.57
CA TYR A 112 -32.43 6.02 32.58
C TYR A 112 -31.06 5.52 32.10
N LYS A 113 -30.95 4.97 30.88
CA LYS A 113 -29.69 5.06 30.12
C LYS A 113 -29.58 6.40 29.39
N ILE A 114 -30.73 6.91 28.95
CA ILE A 114 -30.97 8.29 28.56
C ILE A 114 -32.15 8.77 29.41
N THR A 115 -31.93 9.76 30.25
CA THR A 115 -32.99 10.33 31.08
C THR A 115 -34.01 11.10 30.23
N PRO A 116 -35.27 11.26 30.68
CA PRO A 116 -36.25 12.07 29.95
C PRO A 116 -35.77 13.50 29.64
N GLN A 117 -35.00 14.09 30.55
CA GLN A 117 -34.41 15.42 30.38
C GLN A 117 -33.34 15.42 29.26
N GLU A 118 -32.45 14.42 29.26
CA GLU A 118 -31.47 14.24 28.19
C GLU A 118 -32.17 13.97 26.85
N GLN A 119 -33.21 13.14 26.82
CA GLN A 119 -34.00 12.84 25.62
C GLN A 119 -34.65 14.11 25.03
N ALA A 120 -35.18 15.00 25.87
CA ALA A 120 -35.74 16.29 25.47
C ALA A 120 -34.69 17.32 25.04
N ALA A 121 -33.45 17.20 25.52
CA ALA A 121 -32.32 18.00 25.03
C ALA A 121 -31.84 17.50 23.67
N LEU A 122 -31.70 16.18 23.52
CA LEU A 122 -31.30 15.49 22.29
C LEU A 122 -32.31 15.75 21.16
N SER A 123 -33.62 15.78 21.44
CA SER A 123 -34.64 16.06 20.42
C SER A 123 -34.55 17.45 19.77
N LYS A 124 -33.71 18.35 20.27
CA LYS A 124 -33.46 19.68 19.68
C LYS A 124 -32.20 19.72 18.81
N ARG A 125 -31.39 18.66 18.87
CA ARG A 125 -30.08 18.56 18.22
C ARG A 125 -30.21 18.21 16.75
N LYS A 126 -29.22 18.63 15.95
CA LYS A 126 -29.13 18.41 14.51
C LYS A 126 -27.82 17.70 14.17
N ILE A 127 -27.92 16.58 13.49
CA ILE A 127 -26.74 15.82 13.03
C ILE A 127 -26.78 15.78 11.50
N GLY A 128 -25.64 16.05 10.86
CA GLY A 128 -25.46 15.88 9.42
C GLY A 128 -24.55 14.71 9.13
N ILE A 129 -24.85 13.91 8.12
CA ILE A 129 -24.07 12.75 7.70
C ILE A 129 -23.75 12.89 6.20
N ILE A 130 -22.45 12.89 5.87
CA ILE A 130 -21.95 12.89 4.50
C ILE A 130 -21.46 11.49 4.17
N GLY A 131 -21.99 10.87 3.13
CA GLY A 131 -21.73 9.48 2.76
C GLY A 131 -22.66 8.51 3.48
N LEU A 132 -23.40 7.70 2.72
CA LEU A 132 -24.43 6.79 3.20
C LEU A 132 -24.18 5.35 2.77
N SER A 133 -22.90 5.01 2.56
CA SER A 133 -22.47 3.62 2.58
C SER A 133 -22.31 3.15 4.02
N VAL A 134 -21.19 3.50 4.67
CA VAL A 134 -21.01 3.26 6.12
C VAL A 134 -21.97 4.11 6.94
N GLY A 135 -22.12 5.39 6.55
CA GLY A 135 -23.01 6.34 7.24
C GLY A 135 -24.49 5.97 7.25
N HIS A 136 -24.94 5.03 6.42
CA HIS A 136 -26.30 4.47 6.52
C HIS A 136 -26.52 3.77 7.87
N ALA A 137 -25.56 2.95 8.31
CA ALA A 137 -25.65 2.28 9.60
C ALA A 137 -25.67 3.31 10.76
N VAL A 138 -24.87 4.36 10.65
CA VAL A 138 -24.89 5.48 11.61
C VAL A 138 -26.26 6.16 11.61
N ALA A 139 -26.80 6.54 10.45
CA ALA A 139 -28.08 7.24 10.33
C ALA A 139 -29.23 6.45 10.95
N VAL A 140 -29.31 5.15 10.65
CA VAL A 140 -30.33 4.26 11.21
C VAL A 140 -30.14 4.06 12.71
N SER A 141 -28.91 3.90 13.20
CA SER A 141 -28.63 3.78 14.65
C SER A 141 -28.99 5.06 15.42
N VAL A 142 -28.61 6.24 14.89
CA VAL A 142 -28.95 7.55 15.45
C VAL A 142 -30.46 7.77 15.51
N ALA A 143 -31.17 7.42 14.43
CA ALA A 143 -32.63 7.50 14.40
C ALA A 143 -33.29 6.49 15.35
N THR A 144 -32.74 5.27 15.45
CA THR A 144 -33.26 4.20 16.31
C THR A 144 -33.16 4.58 17.78
N GLU A 145 -32.01 5.10 18.22
CA GLU A 145 -31.77 5.58 19.59
C GLU A 145 -32.37 6.98 19.85
N ARG A 146 -32.77 7.70 18.79
CA ARG A 146 -33.39 9.03 18.78
C ARG A 146 -32.52 10.08 19.51
N ILE A 147 -31.26 10.20 19.12
CA ILE A 147 -30.31 11.15 19.74
C ILE A 147 -30.32 12.57 19.12
N CYS A 148 -31.21 12.82 18.16
CA CYS A 148 -31.40 14.12 17.51
C CYS A 148 -32.88 14.33 17.15
N GLY A 149 -33.26 15.57 16.85
CA GLY A 149 -34.56 15.91 16.24
C GLY A 149 -34.51 16.07 14.73
N THR A 150 -33.32 16.39 14.19
CA THR A 150 -33.12 16.57 12.74
C THR A 150 -31.90 15.79 12.28
N LEU A 151 -32.05 15.07 11.16
CA LEU A 151 -30.95 14.46 10.40
C LEU A 151 -30.86 15.05 9.00
N LYS A 152 -29.66 15.51 8.63
CA LYS A 152 -29.32 15.86 7.26
C LYS A 152 -28.48 14.76 6.64
N LEU A 153 -28.86 14.29 5.47
CA LEU A 153 -28.23 13.16 4.78
C LEU A 153 -27.74 13.62 3.40
N ALA A 154 -26.46 13.41 3.08
CA ALA A 154 -25.88 13.79 1.79
C ALA A 154 -25.11 12.62 1.15
N ASP A 155 -25.52 12.22 -0.05
CA ASP A 155 -24.89 11.17 -0.86
C ASP A 155 -25.46 11.24 -2.29
N PHE A 156 -24.59 11.25 -3.30
CA PHE A 156 -24.99 11.34 -4.70
C PHE A 156 -25.24 9.98 -5.37
N ASP A 157 -24.79 8.89 -4.76
CA ASP A 157 -24.88 7.56 -5.34
C ASP A 157 -26.27 6.96 -5.21
N THR A 158 -26.51 5.93 -6.03
CA THR A 158 -27.64 5.04 -5.89
C THR A 158 -27.24 3.72 -5.24
N ILE A 159 -28.22 2.98 -4.71
CA ILE A 159 -27.98 1.64 -4.17
C ILE A 159 -27.65 0.69 -5.33
N GLU A 160 -26.46 0.11 -5.28
CA GLU A 160 -26.02 -0.97 -6.16
C GLU A 160 -26.02 -2.32 -5.45
N LEU A 161 -26.09 -3.42 -6.22
CA LEU A 161 -26.07 -4.77 -5.66
C LEU A 161 -24.82 -5.04 -4.81
N SER A 162 -23.67 -4.48 -5.23
CA SER A 162 -22.40 -4.57 -4.51
C SER A 162 -22.46 -3.94 -3.11
N ASN A 163 -23.38 -3.00 -2.87
CA ASN A 163 -23.50 -2.30 -1.59
C ASN A 163 -24.26 -3.12 -0.53
N LEU A 164 -25.10 -4.06 -0.95
CA LEU A 164 -25.92 -4.88 -0.04
C LEU A 164 -25.10 -5.85 0.82
N ASN A 165 -23.79 -5.94 0.57
CA ASN A 165 -22.86 -6.65 1.46
C ASN A 165 -22.71 -5.95 2.83
N ARG A 166 -23.11 -4.68 2.96
CA ARG A 166 -22.94 -3.86 4.18
C ARG A 166 -24.06 -2.85 4.45
N ILE A 167 -24.77 -2.38 3.42
CA ILE A 167 -25.98 -1.56 3.56
C ILE A 167 -27.18 -2.49 3.75
N LYS A 168 -27.93 -2.34 4.85
CA LYS A 168 -29.04 -3.22 5.21
C LYS A 168 -30.35 -2.73 4.60
N THR A 169 -30.53 -2.97 3.30
CA THR A 169 -31.77 -2.62 2.59
C THR A 169 -32.26 -3.74 1.67
N GLY A 170 -33.50 -3.64 1.18
CA GLY A 170 -34.11 -4.64 0.29
C GLY A 170 -33.69 -4.49 -1.18
N LEU A 171 -33.69 -5.60 -1.93
CA LEU A 171 -33.36 -5.63 -3.38
C LEU A 171 -34.22 -4.71 -4.25
N HIS A 172 -35.43 -4.36 -3.81
CA HIS A 172 -36.32 -3.45 -4.54
C HIS A 172 -35.81 -2.00 -4.58
N ASN A 173 -34.83 -1.65 -3.73
CA ASN A 173 -34.24 -0.32 -3.67
C ASN A 173 -33.05 -0.12 -4.63
N LEU A 174 -32.68 -1.13 -5.44
CA LEU A 174 -31.61 -0.98 -6.44
C LEU A 174 -31.91 0.16 -7.42
N GLY A 175 -30.92 1.04 -7.62
CA GLY A 175 -30.99 2.23 -8.47
C GLY A 175 -31.73 3.42 -7.85
N ILE A 176 -32.13 3.35 -6.58
CA ILE A 176 -32.67 4.50 -5.83
C ILE A 176 -31.52 5.17 -5.08
N ASN A 177 -31.52 6.51 -4.99
CA ASN A 177 -30.49 7.28 -4.30
C ASN A 177 -30.38 6.87 -2.80
N LYS A 178 -29.15 6.80 -2.28
CA LYS A 178 -28.88 6.32 -0.91
C LYS A 178 -29.51 7.20 0.17
N CYS A 179 -29.62 8.51 -0.03
CA CYS A 179 -30.33 9.41 0.90
C CYS A 179 -31.80 9.04 0.99
N ILE A 180 -32.44 8.81 -0.16
CA ILE A 180 -33.86 8.51 -0.26
C ILE A 180 -34.18 7.20 0.45
N VAL A 181 -33.40 6.14 0.20
CA VAL A 181 -33.59 4.82 0.82
C VAL A 181 -33.42 4.91 2.33
N THR A 182 -32.34 5.54 2.79
CA THR A 182 -32.06 5.70 4.23
C THR A 182 -33.13 6.53 4.92
N ALA A 183 -33.61 7.61 4.30
CA ALA A 183 -34.67 8.45 4.83
C ALA A 183 -36.01 7.71 4.94
N ARG A 184 -36.35 6.85 3.97
CA ARG A 184 -37.56 6.01 4.02
C ARG A 184 -37.52 5.02 5.17
N GLU A 185 -36.39 4.33 5.34
CA GLU A 185 -36.21 3.39 6.43
C GLU A 185 -36.29 4.08 7.79
N ILE A 186 -35.66 5.26 7.92
CA ILE A 186 -35.80 6.08 9.11
C ILE A 186 -37.24 6.50 9.34
N ALA A 187 -37.97 6.94 8.31
CA ALA A 187 -39.38 7.31 8.43
C ALA A 187 -40.29 6.14 8.85
N GLU A 188 -39.96 4.91 8.43
CA GLU A 188 -40.66 3.70 8.85
C GLU A 188 -40.36 3.29 10.30
N ILE A 189 -39.21 3.71 10.83
CA ILE A 189 -38.84 3.56 12.25
C ILE A 189 -39.45 4.71 13.08
N ASP A 190 -39.35 5.95 12.59
CA ASP A 190 -39.72 7.21 13.21
C ASP A 190 -40.32 8.21 12.20
N PRO A 191 -41.64 8.26 12.01
CA PRO A 191 -42.21 9.19 11.06
C PRO A 191 -42.13 10.66 11.52
N TYR A 192 -41.82 10.90 12.80
CA TYR A 192 -41.77 12.24 13.40
C TYR A 192 -40.36 12.84 13.43
N LEU A 193 -39.33 12.11 12.97
CA LEU A 193 -37.98 12.65 12.89
C LEU A 193 -37.83 13.52 11.63
N ASP A 194 -37.28 14.73 11.75
CA ASP A 194 -37.09 15.62 10.60
C ASP A 194 -35.88 15.16 9.77
N ILE A 195 -36.13 14.67 8.55
CA ILE A 195 -35.09 14.24 7.63
C ILE A 195 -34.99 15.20 6.44
N GLN A 196 -33.77 15.63 6.14
CA GLN A 196 -33.44 16.49 5.01
C GLN A 196 -32.41 15.79 4.12
N CYS A 197 -32.76 15.53 2.86
CA CYS A 197 -31.88 14.84 1.91
C CYS A 197 -31.25 15.83 0.94
N TYR A 198 -29.94 15.66 0.71
CA TYR A 198 -29.13 16.31 -0.31
C TYR A 198 -28.66 15.23 -1.31
N PRO A 199 -29.54 14.80 -2.24
CA PRO A 199 -29.28 13.69 -3.15
C PRO A 199 -28.22 14.01 -4.22
N GLU A 200 -27.79 15.25 -4.33
CA GLU A 200 -26.65 15.68 -5.14
C GLU A 200 -25.30 15.53 -4.40
N GLY A 201 -25.31 15.07 -3.14
CA GLY A 201 -24.13 15.03 -2.29
C GLY A 201 -23.68 16.42 -1.83
N ILE A 202 -22.42 16.53 -1.41
CA ILE A 202 -21.83 17.80 -1.00
C ILE A 202 -21.01 18.38 -2.14
N THR A 203 -21.20 19.68 -2.37
CA THR A 203 -20.49 20.48 -3.37
C THR A 203 -20.02 21.78 -2.73
N ASP A 204 -19.08 22.48 -3.38
CA ASP A 204 -18.66 23.82 -2.97
C ASP A 204 -19.84 24.80 -2.86
N GLY A 205 -20.89 24.59 -3.66
CA GLY A 205 -22.08 25.44 -3.68
C GLY A 205 -23.08 25.20 -2.56
N ASN A 206 -23.13 23.99 -1.98
CA ASN A 206 -24.14 23.63 -0.98
C ASN A 206 -23.58 23.35 0.43
N ILE A 207 -22.25 23.18 0.60
CA ILE A 207 -21.66 22.78 1.88
C ILE A 207 -21.99 23.72 3.04
N ALA A 208 -22.01 25.04 2.79
CA ALA A 208 -22.38 26.02 3.81
C ALA A 208 -23.85 25.87 4.23
N ALA A 209 -24.74 25.65 3.26
CA ALA A 209 -26.17 25.44 3.51
C ALA A 209 -26.41 24.12 4.26
N PHE A 210 -25.74 23.04 3.85
CA PHE A 210 -25.79 21.75 4.56
C PHE A 210 -25.47 21.92 6.05
N LEU A 211 -24.43 22.68 6.39
CA LEU A 211 -24.00 22.87 7.77
C LEU A 211 -24.83 23.90 8.58
N THR A 212 -25.56 24.83 7.94
CA THR A 212 -26.16 25.99 8.64
C THR A 212 -27.63 26.27 8.35
N GLU A 213 -28.15 25.87 7.20
CA GLU A 213 -29.53 26.12 6.80
C GLU A 213 -30.51 25.37 7.71
N HIS A 214 -31.65 25.96 8.04
CA HIS A 214 -32.60 25.40 9.02
C HIS A 214 -31.99 25.10 10.41
N GLY A 215 -30.85 25.71 10.72
CA GLY A 215 -30.13 25.60 11.99
C GLY A 215 -28.76 24.96 11.81
N LYS A 216 -27.75 25.55 12.47
CA LYS A 216 -26.39 25.03 12.53
C LYS A 216 -26.40 23.59 13.08
N LEU A 217 -25.63 22.69 12.46
CA LEU A 217 -25.43 21.34 12.97
C LEU A 217 -24.74 21.36 14.32
N ASP A 218 -25.17 20.48 15.22
CA ASP A 218 -24.49 20.22 16.49
C ASP A 218 -23.33 19.23 16.29
N ILE A 219 -23.43 18.29 15.34
CA ILE A 219 -22.38 17.35 14.95
C ILE A 219 -22.40 17.11 13.44
N LEU A 220 -21.23 17.03 12.83
CA LEU A 220 -21.03 16.48 11.49
C LEU A 220 -20.45 15.06 11.59
N VAL A 221 -21.05 14.11 10.89
CA VAL A 221 -20.51 12.77 10.68
C VAL A 221 -19.98 12.68 9.25
N ASP A 222 -18.72 12.31 9.11
CA ASP A 222 -18.01 12.21 7.83
C ASP A 222 -17.70 10.75 7.50
N GLU A 223 -18.42 10.20 6.53
CA GLU A 223 -18.29 8.83 6.03
C GLU A 223 -18.10 8.83 4.50
N CYS A 224 -17.56 9.92 3.94
CA CYS A 224 -17.33 10.06 2.50
C CYS A 224 -15.97 9.48 2.08
N ASP A 225 -15.91 8.98 0.85
CA ASP A 225 -14.72 8.45 0.19
C ASP A 225 -14.01 9.50 -0.68
N ASP A 226 -14.71 10.53 -1.12
CA ASP A 226 -14.12 11.67 -1.82
C ASP A 226 -13.22 12.52 -0.90
N LEU A 227 -11.94 12.61 -1.25
CA LEU A 227 -10.91 13.27 -0.45
C LEU A 227 -11.11 14.79 -0.39
N GLU A 228 -11.48 15.40 -1.51
CA GLU A 228 -11.70 16.85 -1.62
C GLU A 228 -12.92 17.28 -0.78
N VAL A 229 -14.01 16.51 -0.84
CA VAL A 229 -15.19 16.72 0.03
C VAL A 229 -14.84 16.52 1.50
N LYS A 230 -14.10 15.46 1.84
CA LYS A 230 -13.65 15.19 3.22
C LYS A 230 -12.88 16.36 3.81
N ILE A 231 -11.94 16.91 3.04
CA ILE A 231 -11.10 18.03 3.46
C ILE A 231 -11.93 19.32 3.58
N SER A 232 -12.72 19.65 2.56
CA SER A 232 -13.51 20.89 2.55
C SER A 232 -14.60 20.91 3.63
N ALA A 233 -15.24 19.77 3.90
CA ALA A 233 -16.22 19.62 4.98
C ALA A 233 -15.61 19.87 6.36
N ARG A 234 -14.42 19.31 6.63
CA ARG A 234 -13.71 19.53 7.90
C ARG A 234 -13.22 20.96 8.06
N GLN A 235 -12.71 21.58 6.99
CA GLN A 235 -12.32 23.00 7.02
C GLN A 235 -13.52 23.91 7.33
N MET A 236 -14.67 23.63 6.73
CA MET A 236 -15.88 24.42 7.01
C MET A 236 -16.44 24.13 8.41
N ALA A 237 -16.45 22.87 8.85
CA ALA A 237 -16.85 22.49 10.20
C ALA A 237 -15.94 23.14 11.26
N GLN A 238 -14.63 23.17 11.04
CA GLN A 238 -13.67 23.88 11.89
C GLN A 238 -14.00 25.37 12.00
N LYS A 239 -14.17 26.05 10.86
CA LYS A 239 -14.53 27.48 10.81
C LYS A 239 -15.84 27.76 11.54
N LEU A 240 -16.80 26.85 11.43
CA LEU A 240 -18.10 26.96 12.09
C LEU A 240 -18.09 26.44 13.52
N GLN A 241 -16.98 25.87 14.02
CA GLN A 241 -16.91 25.23 15.34
C GLN A 241 -18.00 24.15 15.50
N ILE A 242 -18.05 23.22 14.55
CA ILE A 242 -18.91 22.03 14.55
C ILE A 242 -18.00 20.83 14.79
N PRO A 243 -18.22 20.01 15.82
CA PRO A 243 -17.45 18.79 16.01
C PRO A 243 -17.68 17.81 14.86
N VAL A 244 -16.63 17.09 14.48
CA VAL A 244 -16.67 16.07 13.43
C VAL A 244 -16.37 14.70 14.02
N VAL A 245 -17.16 13.70 13.62
CA VAL A 245 -16.96 12.28 13.96
C VAL A 245 -16.86 11.49 12.66
N MET A 246 -15.90 10.57 12.56
CA MET A 246 -15.74 9.65 11.44
C MET A 246 -15.37 8.28 11.97
N GLU A 247 -15.96 7.24 11.40
CA GLU A 247 -15.46 5.88 11.54
C GLU A 247 -14.76 5.45 10.26
N THR A 248 -13.80 4.55 10.37
CA THR A 248 -13.37 3.78 9.21
C THR A 248 -13.52 2.32 9.54
N SER A 249 -14.21 1.59 8.67
CA SER A 249 -14.66 0.22 8.89
C SER A 249 -13.54 -0.84 8.80
N ASP A 250 -12.36 -0.49 9.32
CA ASP A 250 -11.18 -1.31 9.55
C ASP A 250 -10.68 -1.08 10.98
N ARG A 251 -10.55 -2.16 11.76
CA ARG A 251 -10.19 -2.16 13.20
C ARG A 251 -11.05 -1.25 14.10
N GLY A 252 -12.24 -0.85 13.64
CA GLY A 252 -13.15 0.02 14.39
C GLY A 252 -12.52 1.37 14.72
N MET A 253 -11.72 1.92 13.80
CA MET A 253 -11.06 3.20 14.00
C MET A 253 -12.09 4.33 14.01
N LEU A 254 -12.11 5.10 15.09
CA LEU A 254 -12.94 6.27 15.29
C LEU A 254 -12.07 7.52 15.37
N ASP A 255 -12.40 8.52 14.58
CA ASP A 255 -11.76 9.83 14.54
C ASP A 255 -12.74 10.89 15.06
N VAL A 256 -12.33 11.66 16.07
CA VAL A 256 -13.16 12.71 16.67
C VAL A 256 -12.39 14.03 16.71
N GLU A 257 -12.99 15.07 16.12
CA GLU A 257 -12.44 16.43 16.10
C GLU A 257 -13.41 17.39 16.77
N ARG A 258 -13.11 17.80 18.00
CA ARG A 258 -13.92 18.71 18.80
C ARG A 258 -13.65 20.17 18.47
N PHE A 259 -13.91 20.58 17.22
CA PHE A 259 -13.71 21.97 16.78
C PHE A 259 -14.55 22.99 17.58
N ASP A 260 -15.61 22.55 18.27
CA ASP A 260 -16.38 23.34 19.23
C ASP A 260 -15.61 23.68 20.52
N ARG A 261 -14.55 22.92 20.85
CA ARG A 261 -13.68 23.15 22.02
C ARG A 261 -12.25 23.51 21.63
N GLU A 262 -11.78 22.99 20.50
CA GLU A 262 -10.43 23.13 19.96
C GLU A 262 -10.51 23.79 18.56
N ALA A 263 -10.90 25.06 18.50
CA ALA A 263 -11.14 25.76 17.22
C ALA A 263 -9.91 25.80 16.30
N ASP A 264 -8.70 25.87 16.87
CA ASP A 264 -7.43 25.94 16.14
C ASP A 264 -6.84 24.55 15.82
N ARG A 265 -7.53 23.45 16.18
CA ARG A 265 -7.05 22.09 15.90
C ARG A 265 -6.90 21.88 14.39
N PRO A 266 -5.72 21.46 13.88
CA PRO A 266 -5.59 21.10 12.47
C PRO A 266 -6.52 19.94 12.10
N ILE A 267 -7.18 20.03 10.94
CA ILE A 267 -8.03 18.95 10.41
C ILE A 267 -7.26 17.63 10.29
N LEU A 268 -7.98 16.51 10.45
CA LEU A 268 -7.42 15.16 10.46
C LEU A 268 -6.22 15.06 11.41
N HIS A 269 -6.31 15.78 12.54
CA HIS A 269 -5.29 15.80 13.59
C HIS A 269 -3.89 16.21 13.10
N GLY A 270 -3.79 16.96 12.00
CA GLY A 270 -2.52 17.37 11.40
C GLY A 270 -1.83 16.31 10.54
N MET A 271 -2.50 15.18 10.21
CA MET A 271 -1.92 14.14 9.33
C MET A 271 -1.59 14.65 7.92
N LEU A 272 -2.20 15.75 7.50
CA LEU A 272 -1.91 16.44 6.24
C LEU A 272 -0.85 17.55 6.37
N ALA A 273 -0.16 17.66 7.50
CA ALA A 273 0.88 18.66 7.70
C ALA A 273 2.01 18.54 6.65
N GLY A 274 2.53 19.70 6.25
CA GLY A 274 3.59 19.82 5.24
C GLY A 274 3.12 19.67 3.79
N ILE A 275 1.82 19.45 3.55
CA ILE A 275 1.25 19.42 2.20
C ILE A 275 0.70 20.81 1.85
N PRO A 276 1.13 21.42 0.73
CA PRO A 276 0.61 22.72 0.33
C PRO A 276 -0.91 22.69 0.06
N PRO A 277 -1.69 23.70 0.50
CA PRO A 277 -3.15 23.71 0.36
C PRO A 277 -3.65 23.54 -1.08
N GLU A 278 -2.91 24.02 -2.08
CA GLU A 278 -3.24 23.87 -3.49
C GLU A 278 -3.24 22.41 -3.96
N LYS A 279 -2.41 21.55 -3.35
CA LYS A 279 -2.40 20.11 -3.64
C LYS A 279 -3.59 19.36 -3.05
N LEU A 280 -4.38 19.99 -2.19
CA LEU A 280 -5.54 19.39 -1.52
C LEU A 280 -6.88 19.74 -2.17
N LYS A 281 -6.91 20.66 -3.14
CA LYS A 281 -8.14 21.05 -3.87
C LYS A 281 -8.34 20.37 -5.22
N ASN A 282 -7.26 19.93 -5.87
CA ASN A 282 -7.28 19.26 -7.18
C ASN A 282 -6.28 18.11 -7.15
N ILE A 283 -6.59 17.05 -6.39
CA ILE A 283 -5.62 16.02 -6.07
C ILE A 283 -5.31 15.21 -7.34
N ALA A 284 -4.07 15.29 -7.82
CA ALA A 284 -3.61 14.52 -8.96
C ALA A 284 -3.71 13.01 -8.68
N PRO A 285 -4.03 12.16 -9.68
CA PRO A 285 -4.18 10.71 -9.47
C PRO A 285 -3.00 10.05 -8.75
N ALA A 286 -1.77 10.50 -9.02
CA ALA A 286 -0.55 9.98 -8.38
C ALA A 286 -0.40 10.36 -6.90
N ASP A 287 -1.04 11.45 -6.46
CA ASP A 287 -0.97 11.96 -5.08
C ASP A 287 -2.10 11.39 -4.20
N ARG A 288 -3.16 10.82 -4.80
CA ARG A 288 -4.31 10.26 -4.07
C ARG A 288 -3.93 9.15 -3.10
N PHE A 289 -3.16 8.16 -3.57
CA PHE A 289 -2.80 7.01 -2.73
C PHE A 289 -1.96 7.40 -1.49
N PRO A 290 -0.89 8.21 -1.60
CA PRO A 290 -0.18 8.73 -0.43
C PRO A 290 -1.05 9.53 0.56
N LEU A 291 -2.06 10.27 0.08
CA LEU A 291 -2.98 11.01 0.95
C LEU A 291 -3.91 10.06 1.71
N VAL A 292 -4.52 9.09 1.03
CA VAL A 292 -5.36 8.06 1.67
C VAL A 292 -4.59 7.36 2.78
N MET A 293 -3.34 6.95 2.50
CA MET A 293 -2.44 6.31 3.47
C MET A 293 -2.28 7.12 4.77
N ARG A 294 -2.14 8.45 4.66
CA ARG A 294 -2.03 9.35 5.81
C ARG A 294 -3.34 9.45 6.56
N ILE A 295 -4.46 9.66 5.85
CA ILE A 295 -5.78 9.86 6.44
C ILE A 295 -6.24 8.64 7.23
N ILE A 296 -6.09 7.44 6.67
CA ILE A 296 -6.51 6.19 7.33
C ILE A 296 -5.49 5.69 8.35
N ASP A 297 -4.36 6.39 8.52
CA ASP A 297 -3.22 5.92 9.32
C ASP A 297 -2.87 4.47 9.00
N ALA A 298 -2.46 4.24 7.75
CA ALA A 298 -2.32 2.91 7.19
C ALA A 298 -1.33 2.00 7.92
N MET A 299 -0.42 2.54 8.74
CA MET A 299 0.46 1.70 9.57
C MET A 299 -0.29 1.04 10.73
N ASN A 300 -1.39 1.65 11.18
CA ASN A 300 -2.27 1.13 12.22
C ASN A 300 -3.50 0.39 11.68
N THR A 301 -3.71 0.31 10.36
CA THR A 301 -4.78 -0.52 9.78
C THR A 301 -4.47 -2.01 9.86
N SER A 302 -5.52 -2.82 9.70
CA SER A 302 -5.42 -4.27 9.78
C SER A 302 -4.46 -4.82 8.71
N MET A 303 -3.89 -5.99 9.01
CA MET A 303 -3.02 -6.70 8.08
C MET A 303 -3.69 -6.95 6.73
N ARG A 304 -4.98 -7.32 6.77
CA ARG A 304 -5.79 -7.54 5.57
C ARG A 304 -6.12 -6.21 4.88
N GLY A 305 -6.46 -5.16 5.62
CA GLY A 305 -6.70 -3.82 5.08
C GLY A 305 -5.51 -3.28 4.30
N ARG A 306 -4.29 -3.39 4.85
CA ARG A 306 -3.06 -3.01 4.15
C ARG A 306 -2.78 -3.86 2.90
N ALA A 307 -3.03 -5.17 2.96
CA ALA A 307 -2.88 -6.03 1.79
C ALA A 307 -3.88 -5.63 0.69
N SER A 308 -5.15 -5.41 1.05
CA SER A 308 -6.19 -4.96 0.12
C SER A 308 -5.88 -3.61 -0.51
N LEU A 309 -5.27 -2.69 0.23
CA LEU A 309 -4.89 -1.38 -0.30
C LEU A 309 -3.96 -1.47 -1.51
N LEU A 310 -3.06 -2.46 -1.54
CA LEU A 310 -2.14 -2.71 -2.66
C LEU A 310 -2.81 -3.34 -3.88
N GLU A 311 -4.03 -3.86 -3.69
CA GLU A 311 -4.81 -4.56 -4.71
C GLU A 311 -5.92 -3.69 -5.33
N ILE A 312 -6.15 -2.48 -4.79
CA ILE A 312 -7.10 -1.51 -5.36
C ILE A 312 -6.65 -1.10 -6.77
N GLY A 313 -7.56 -1.20 -7.73
CA GLY A 313 -7.29 -0.98 -9.15
C GLY A 313 -6.56 -2.14 -9.83
N GLN A 314 -6.25 -3.22 -9.11
CA GLN A 314 -5.62 -4.44 -9.64
C GLN A 314 -6.62 -5.60 -9.66
N THR A 315 -6.95 -6.14 -8.49
CA THR A 315 -7.85 -7.29 -8.33
C THR A 315 -9.17 -6.89 -7.65
N ILE A 316 -9.20 -5.73 -6.99
CA ILE A 316 -10.42 -5.14 -6.39
C ILE A 316 -10.58 -3.69 -6.86
N SER A 317 -11.82 -3.21 -6.95
CA SER A 317 -12.13 -1.85 -7.43
C SER A 317 -12.09 -0.78 -6.34
N THR A 318 -12.36 -1.16 -5.09
CA THR A 318 -12.51 -0.22 -3.97
C THR A 318 -12.10 -0.86 -2.64
N TRP A 319 -12.00 -0.04 -1.60
CA TRP A 319 -11.67 -0.49 -0.26
C TRP A 319 -12.71 -1.50 0.26
N PRO A 320 -12.28 -2.70 0.70
CA PRO A 320 -13.22 -3.71 1.18
C PRO A 320 -13.78 -3.34 2.55
N GLN A 321 -15.08 -3.52 2.73
CA GLN A 321 -15.79 -3.21 3.96
C GLN A 321 -16.65 -4.40 4.37
N LEU A 322 -16.58 -4.77 5.65
CA LEU A 322 -17.34 -5.89 6.22
C LEU A 322 -18.59 -5.36 6.93
N ALA A 323 -19.73 -6.05 6.78
CA ALA A 323 -20.98 -5.71 7.48
C ALA A 323 -20.82 -5.64 9.00
N SER A 324 -20.00 -6.52 9.59
CA SER A 324 -19.73 -6.54 11.03
C SER A 324 -19.01 -5.26 11.49
N ALA A 325 -18.00 -4.82 10.74
CA ALA A 325 -17.28 -3.58 11.02
C ALA A 325 -18.20 -2.37 10.86
N VAL A 326 -18.93 -2.26 9.74
CA VAL A 326 -19.89 -1.16 9.50
C VAL A 326 -20.98 -1.11 10.58
N THR A 327 -21.52 -2.27 10.98
CA THR A 327 -22.56 -2.33 12.03
C THR A 327 -22.00 -1.90 13.38
N LEU A 328 -20.78 -2.33 13.75
CA LEU A 328 -20.13 -1.88 14.97
C LEU A 328 -19.87 -0.37 14.93
N GLY A 329 -19.32 0.13 13.82
CA GLY A 329 -19.03 1.54 13.59
C GLY A 329 -20.27 2.41 13.76
N GLY A 330 -21.41 2.00 13.20
CA GLY A 330 -22.70 2.67 13.41
C GLY A 330 -23.06 2.85 14.89
N GLY A 331 -22.85 1.83 15.71
CA GLY A 331 -23.06 1.90 17.17
C GLY A 331 -22.03 2.78 17.89
N VAL A 332 -20.75 2.68 17.54
CA VAL A 332 -19.66 3.47 18.14
C VAL A 332 -19.86 4.96 17.87
N VAL A 333 -20.14 5.35 16.61
CA VAL A 333 -20.40 6.74 16.24
C VAL A 333 -21.64 7.28 16.94
N THR A 334 -22.73 6.49 17.00
CA THR A 334 -23.97 6.91 17.69
C THR A 334 -23.71 7.16 19.18
N ASP A 335 -23.00 6.27 19.87
CA ASP A 335 -22.65 6.45 21.28
C ASP A 335 -21.82 7.71 21.53
N VAL A 336 -20.81 7.95 20.70
CA VAL A 336 -19.91 9.10 20.82
C VAL A 336 -20.66 10.39 20.54
N CYS A 337 -21.48 10.43 19.49
CA CYS A 337 -22.35 11.57 19.19
C CYS A 337 -23.28 11.89 20.36
N ARG A 338 -23.95 10.88 20.94
CA ARG A 338 -24.80 11.05 22.12
C ARG A 338 -24.02 11.67 23.28
N ARG A 339 -22.84 11.13 23.60
CA ARG A 339 -22.01 11.65 24.70
C ARG A 339 -21.48 13.06 24.43
N ILE A 340 -21.16 13.42 23.19
CA ILE A 340 -20.82 14.81 22.82
C ILE A 340 -22.00 15.75 23.06
N LEU A 341 -23.21 15.38 22.59
CA LEU A 341 -24.41 16.22 22.72
C LEU A 341 -24.89 16.41 24.17
N LEU A 342 -24.50 15.48 25.05
CA LEU A 342 -24.76 15.50 26.49
C LEU A 342 -23.57 16.03 27.33
N ASP A 343 -22.50 16.52 26.68
CA ASP A 343 -21.27 17.01 27.33
C ASP A 343 -20.59 15.97 28.25
N GLN A 344 -20.70 14.69 27.90
CA GLN A 344 -20.11 13.52 28.59
C GLN A 344 -18.82 13.02 27.93
N PHE A 345 -18.44 13.63 26.81
CA PHE A 345 -17.19 13.37 26.10
C PHE A 345 -16.65 14.72 25.64
N THR A 346 -15.37 14.99 25.85
CA THR A 346 -14.76 16.32 25.64
C THR A 346 -13.57 16.33 24.69
N ASP A 347 -12.99 15.17 24.42
CA ASP A 347 -11.64 15.10 23.85
C ASP A 347 -11.66 14.87 22.34
N SER A 348 -10.73 15.48 21.62
CA SER A 348 -10.43 15.08 20.25
C SER A 348 -9.41 13.94 20.23
N GLY A 349 -9.48 13.07 19.22
CA GLY A 349 -8.47 12.03 19.03
C GLY A 349 -8.91 10.91 18.11
N ARG A 350 -7.98 9.99 17.89
CA ARG A 350 -8.20 8.74 17.16
C ARG A 350 -8.20 7.57 18.13
N TYR A 351 -9.25 6.76 18.07
CA TYR A 351 -9.53 5.64 18.95
C TYR A 351 -9.74 4.38 18.12
N TYR A 352 -9.51 3.21 18.71
CA TYR A 352 -9.71 1.92 18.03
C TYR A 352 -10.58 1.01 18.89
N VAL A 353 -11.75 0.64 18.37
CA VAL A 353 -12.59 -0.42 18.93
C VAL A 353 -12.28 -1.72 18.19
N ASP A 354 -11.01 -2.14 18.27
CA ASP A 354 -10.49 -3.26 17.52
C ASP A 354 -10.93 -4.60 18.14
N LEU A 355 -11.96 -5.20 17.56
CA LEU A 355 -12.50 -6.48 18.03
C LEU A 355 -11.46 -7.61 18.00
N GLU A 356 -10.49 -7.61 17.09
CA GLU A 356 -9.47 -8.66 17.05
C GLU A 356 -8.48 -8.53 18.22
N THR A 357 -8.27 -7.31 18.72
CA THR A 357 -7.47 -7.05 19.91
C THR A 357 -8.28 -7.29 21.19
N ILE A 358 -9.55 -6.86 21.22
CA ILE A 358 -10.44 -7.00 22.39
C ILE A 358 -10.84 -8.47 22.61
N ILE A 359 -11.11 -9.21 21.53
CA ILE A 359 -11.54 -10.61 21.50
C ILE A 359 -10.54 -11.43 20.66
N GLY A 360 -9.28 -11.39 21.06
CA GLY A 360 -8.18 -12.05 20.35
C GLY A 360 -7.83 -13.43 20.87
N ASN A 361 -7.18 -14.23 20.01
CA ASN A 361 -6.46 -15.41 20.45
C ASN A 361 -5.30 -15.00 21.38
N LYS A 362 -4.96 -15.88 22.33
CA LYS A 362 -3.71 -15.72 23.08
C LYS A 362 -2.53 -15.80 22.09
N PRO A 363 -1.44 -15.04 22.30
CA PRO A 363 -0.29 -15.10 21.41
C PRO A 363 0.19 -16.54 21.26
N ASP A 364 0.23 -17.04 20.04
CA ASP A 364 0.89 -18.31 19.75
C ASP A 364 2.38 -18.08 20.02
N GLY A 365 2.90 -18.70 21.09
CA GLY A 365 4.29 -18.58 21.54
C GLY A 365 5.29 -19.26 20.59
N ILE A 366 5.04 -19.21 19.28
CA ILE A 366 5.92 -19.73 18.25
C ILE A 366 7.16 -18.83 18.24
N PRO A 367 8.35 -19.35 18.60
CA PRO A 367 9.58 -18.57 18.54
C PRO A 367 9.82 -18.13 17.10
N GLU A 368 10.17 -16.86 16.89
CA GLU A 368 10.68 -16.44 15.58
C GLU A 368 11.96 -17.21 15.29
N THR A 369 12.03 -17.83 14.12
CA THR A 369 13.26 -18.46 13.64
C THR A 369 14.34 -17.38 13.48
N VAL A 370 15.34 -17.42 14.35
CA VAL A 370 16.49 -16.52 14.27
C VAL A 370 17.31 -16.94 13.05
N TYR A 371 17.43 -16.06 12.07
CA TYR A 371 18.30 -16.27 10.93
C TYR A 371 19.77 -16.34 11.38
N SER A 372 20.52 -17.30 10.85
CA SER A 372 21.96 -17.42 11.05
C SER A 372 22.68 -17.54 9.71
N ASN A 373 23.70 -16.70 9.49
CA ASN A 373 24.61 -16.87 8.35
C ASN A 373 25.52 -18.09 8.62
N PRO A 374 25.53 -19.12 7.74
CA PRO A 374 26.34 -20.32 7.96
C PRO A 374 27.82 -20.13 7.65
N ASN A 375 28.20 -19.03 7.00
CA ASN A 375 29.59 -18.74 6.64
C ASN A 375 30.30 -18.02 7.80
N ALA A 376 31.59 -18.25 7.96
CA ALA A 376 32.41 -17.46 8.88
C ALA A 376 32.80 -16.11 8.26
N PRO A 377 32.97 -15.04 9.05
CA PRO A 377 33.57 -13.80 8.58
C PRO A 377 34.97 -14.02 7.98
N PHE A 378 35.40 -13.11 7.10
CA PHE A 378 36.73 -13.16 6.50
C PHE A 378 37.86 -13.16 7.54
N ASP A 379 38.77 -14.13 7.47
CA ASP A 379 39.95 -14.26 8.33
C ASP A 379 41.22 -13.88 7.54
N LEU A 380 41.86 -12.77 7.95
CA LEU A 380 43.11 -12.31 7.34
C LEU A 380 44.29 -13.26 7.63
N GLY A 381 44.34 -13.87 8.80
CA GLY A 381 45.40 -14.78 9.19
C GLY A 381 45.36 -16.08 8.39
N GLU A 382 44.16 -16.64 8.17
CA GLU A 382 43.97 -17.77 7.26
C GLU A 382 44.34 -17.40 5.82
N SER A 383 43.85 -16.26 5.34
CA SER A 383 44.14 -15.76 3.98
C SER A 383 45.64 -15.58 3.75
N THR A 384 46.37 -15.07 4.74
CA THR A 384 47.83 -14.91 4.70
C THR A 384 48.53 -16.26 4.59
N LYS A 385 48.12 -17.26 5.39
CA LYS A 385 48.67 -18.63 5.31
C LYS A 385 48.43 -19.26 3.93
N ILE A 386 47.24 -19.05 3.36
CA ILE A 386 46.91 -19.51 2.00
C ILE A 386 47.85 -18.87 0.97
N ILE A 387 48.04 -17.55 1.02
CA ILE A 387 48.95 -16.85 0.10
C ILE A 387 50.37 -17.41 0.21
N ASP A 388 50.86 -17.67 1.41
CA ASP A 388 52.22 -18.16 1.64
C ASP A 388 52.45 -19.60 1.14
N THR A 389 51.36 -20.35 0.89
CA THR A 389 51.42 -21.68 0.23
C THR A 389 51.48 -21.62 -1.29
N LEU A 390 51.17 -20.48 -1.90
CA LEU A 390 51.23 -20.32 -3.35
C LEU A 390 52.70 -20.37 -3.81
N PRO A 391 52.96 -20.81 -5.06
CA PRO A 391 54.28 -20.71 -5.64
C PRO A 391 54.79 -19.26 -5.52
N LYS A 392 55.99 -19.08 -4.97
CA LYS A 392 56.64 -17.76 -4.94
C LYS A 392 56.92 -17.35 -6.37
N ILE A 393 56.33 -16.24 -6.80
CA ILE A 393 56.58 -15.67 -8.11
C ILE A 393 57.35 -14.37 -7.88
N HIS A 394 58.54 -14.28 -8.47
CA HIS A 394 59.38 -13.09 -8.37
C HIS A 394 58.74 -11.97 -9.20
N THR A 395 58.28 -10.92 -8.53
CA THR A 395 57.76 -9.72 -9.19
C THR A 395 58.92 -8.85 -9.63
N ASN A 396 58.89 -8.38 -10.89
CA ASN A 396 59.89 -7.44 -11.39
C ASN A 396 59.63 -6.00 -10.91
N VAL A 397 58.41 -5.73 -10.42
CA VAL A 397 57.98 -4.42 -9.92
C VAL A 397 57.05 -4.60 -8.72
N ILE A 398 57.21 -3.75 -7.72
CA ILE A 398 56.38 -3.71 -6.51
C ILE A 398 55.70 -2.34 -6.48
N PRO A 399 54.39 -2.26 -6.77
CA PRO A 399 53.65 -1.01 -6.60
C PRO A 399 53.68 -0.55 -5.15
N GLY A 400 53.72 0.78 -4.93
CA GLY A 400 53.66 1.34 -3.58
C GLY A 400 52.26 1.20 -2.95
N ASP A 401 52.21 1.26 -1.62
CA ASP A 401 50.96 1.16 -0.85
C ASP A 401 49.87 2.15 -1.34
N ASP A 402 50.24 3.37 -1.75
CA ASP A 402 49.29 4.37 -2.27
C ASP A 402 48.70 3.94 -3.61
N GLU A 403 49.52 3.41 -4.52
CA GLU A 403 49.07 2.91 -5.82
C GLU A 403 48.13 1.72 -5.65
N ILE A 404 48.44 0.80 -4.72
CA ILE A 404 47.55 -0.32 -4.35
C ILE A 404 46.22 0.20 -3.79
N ARG A 405 46.24 1.21 -2.91
CA ARG A 405 45.00 1.82 -2.40
C ARG A 405 44.18 2.42 -3.54
N GLN A 406 44.79 3.06 -4.53
CA GLN A 406 44.09 3.59 -5.70
C GLN A 406 43.48 2.48 -6.57
N ILE A 407 44.25 1.41 -6.85
CA ILE A 407 43.81 0.24 -7.61
C ILE A 407 42.60 -0.41 -6.95
N VAL A 408 42.69 -0.67 -5.64
CA VAL A 408 41.62 -1.34 -4.90
C VAL A 408 40.42 -0.42 -4.71
N THR A 409 40.63 0.89 -4.52
CA THR A 409 39.52 1.86 -4.50
C THR A 409 38.73 1.81 -5.80
N ALA A 410 39.38 1.70 -6.96
CA ALA A 410 38.67 1.48 -8.23
C ALA A 410 37.94 0.12 -8.25
N GLY A 411 38.58 -0.95 -7.79
CA GLY A 411 37.96 -2.28 -7.63
C GLY A 411 36.66 -2.24 -6.84
N THR A 412 36.66 -1.56 -5.68
CA THR A 412 35.48 -1.44 -4.79
C THR A 412 34.30 -0.69 -5.43
N ARG A 413 34.50 0.04 -6.53
CA ARG A 413 33.42 0.71 -7.28
C ARG A 413 32.61 -0.23 -8.17
N ALA A 414 32.99 -1.50 -8.28
CA ALA A 414 32.23 -2.50 -9.00
C ALA A 414 30.78 -2.64 -8.50
N HIS A 415 29.93 -3.24 -9.33
CA HIS A 415 28.57 -3.57 -8.96
C HIS A 415 28.54 -4.89 -8.15
N SER A 416 27.53 -5.04 -7.29
CA SER A 416 27.24 -6.28 -6.58
C SER A 416 25.75 -6.36 -6.27
N ALA A 417 25.17 -7.57 -6.24
CA ALA A 417 23.80 -7.78 -5.76
C ALA A 417 23.69 -7.27 -4.32
N GLY A 418 22.58 -6.61 -3.98
CA GLY A 418 22.40 -5.98 -2.65
C GLY A 418 23.41 -4.88 -2.30
N ASN A 419 24.33 -4.51 -3.20
CA ASN A 419 25.57 -3.79 -2.85
C ASN A 419 26.35 -4.49 -1.72
N ASP A 420 26.36 -5.84 -1.71
CA ASP A 420 26.98 -6.69 -0.70
C ASP A 420 28.52 -6.55 -0.63
N GLN A 421 29.14 -6.15 -1.75
CA GLN A 421 30.60 -5.94 -1.89
C GLN A 421 31.43 -7.15 -1.40
N PRO A 422 31.26 -8.33 -2.01
CA PRO A 422 31.76 -9.61 -1.47
C PRO A 422 33.25 -9.86 -1.78
N TRP A 423 34.06 -8.80 -1.78
CA TRP A 423 35.48 -8.85 -2.10
C TRP A 423 36.33 -8.47 -0.89
N LYS A 424 37.44 -9.19 -0.73
CA LYS A 424 38.53 -8.84 0.19
C LYS A 424 39.84 -8.88 -0.58
N TRP A 425 40.63 -7.83 -0.44
CA TRP A 425 41.88 -7.62 -1.13
C TRP A 425 43.02 -7.76 -0.13
N VAL A 426 43.98 -8.61 -0.43
CA VAL A 426 45.19 -8.78 0.38
C VAL A 426 46.40 -8.49 -0.48
N TYR A 427 47.17 -7.46 -0.14
CA TYR A 427 48.43 -7.15 -0.78
C TYR A 427 49.57 -7.72 0.06
N ARG A 428 50.31 -8.67 -0.52
CA ARG A 428 51.39 -9.40 0.15
C ARG A 428 52.40 -9.91 -0.86
N ASN A 429 53.69 -9.88 -0.51
CA ASN A 429 54.78 -10.37 -1.36
C ASN A 429 54.80 -9.73 -2.78
N GLY A 430 54.44 -8.45 -2.88
CA GLY A 430 54.38 -7.72 -4.16
C GLY A 430 53.17 -8.03 -5.04
N ASN A 431 52.27 -8.92 -4.61
CA ASN A 431 51.09 -9.36 -5.35
C ASN A 431 49.80 -8.90 -4.67
N LEU A 432 48.79 -8.64 -5.50
CA LEU A 432 47.44 -8.29 -5.04
C LEU A 432 46.52 -9.51 -5.20
N HIS A 433 45.96 -9.99 -4.10
CA HIS A 433 45.10 -11.17 -4.06
C HIS A 433 43.64 -10.77 -3.83
N LEU A 434 42.72 -11.31 -4.64
CA LEU A 434 41.29 -11.12 -4.52
C LEU A 434 40.64 -12.37 -3.91
N PHE A 435 39.99 -12.19 -2.76
CA PHE A 435 39.22 -13.21 -2.07
C PHE A 435 37.71 -12.95 -2.15
N HIS A 436 36.94 -14.04 -2.22
CA HIS A 436 35.49 -14.06 -2.10
C HIS A 436 35.07 -14.10 -0.62
N ASP A 437 34.41 -13.04 -0.16
CA ASP A 437 33.78 -13.00 1.16
C ASP A 437 32.39 -13.67 1.12
N ALA A 438 32.36 -14.97 1.42
CA ALA A 438 31.13 -15.76 1.43
C ALA A 438 30.13 -15.28 2.48
N PHE A 439 30.58 -14.72 3.61
CA PHE A 439 29.72 -14.15 4.64
C PHE A 439 28.88 -13.02 4.08
N ARG A 440 29.49 -12.08 3.36
CA ARG A 440 28.78 -10.95 2.75
C ARG A 440 27.85 -11.36 1.61
N SER A 441 28.26 -12.32 0.79
CA SER A 441 27.47 -12.76 -0.36
C SER A 441 26.35 -13.75 -0.06
N HIS A 442 26.17 -14.16 1.20
CA HIS A 442 25.19 -15.18 1.55
C HIS A 442 23.77 -14.60 1.43
N SER A 443 23.08 -14.99 0.35
CA SER A 443 21.73 -14.53 0.06
C SER A 443 20.95 -15.51 -0.80
N PHE A 444 19.63 -15.34 -0.81
CA PHE A 444 18.71 -16.05 -1.68
C PHE A 444 19.05 -15.86 -3.17
N ALA A 445 19.54 -14.68 -3.55
CA ALA A 445 19.94 -14.37 -4.92
C ALA A 445 21.28 -15.03 -5.33
N ASN A 446 22.16 -15.36 -4.38
CA ASN A 446 23.49 -15.89 -4.67
C ASN A 446 23.50 -17.42 -4.80
N VAL A 447 22.82 -17.94 -5.82
CA VAL A 447 22.82 -19.38 -6.14
C VAL A 447 24.17 -19.77 -6.72
N ASN A 448 24.78 -20.86 -6.23
CA ASN A 448 26.06 -21.37 -6.74
C ASN A 448 27.19 -20.31 -6.83
N ASN A 449 27.18 -19.32 -5.92
CA ASN A 449 28.09 -18.16 -5.91
C ASN A 449 28.03 -17.29 -7.18
N MET A 450 26.97 -17.40 -8.00
CA MET A 450 26.89 -16.70 -9.28
C MET A 450 26.86 -15.18 -9.12
N ALA A 451 26.09 -14.66 -8.15
CA ALA A 451 25.98 -13.23 -7.91
C ALA A 451 27.29 -12.67 -7.36
N ALA A 452 27.97 -13.43 -6.50
CA ALA A 452 29.30 -13.08 -5.99
C ALA A 452 30.36 -13.04 -7.10
N HIS A 453 30.40 -14.05 -7.97
CA HIS A 453 31.40 -14.10 -9.05
C HIS A 453 31.20 -13.00 -10.11
N LEU A 454 29.95 -12.64 -10.43
CA LEU A 454 29.66 -11.45 -11.26
C LEU A 454 30.27 -10.19 -10.65
N ALA A 455 30.11 -9.99 -9.35
CA ALA A 455 30.65 -8.85 -8.62
C ALA A 455 32.18 -8.87 -8.56
N LEU A 456 32.78 -10.04 -8.28
CA LEU A 456 34.23 -10.24 -8.20
C LEU A 456 34.92 -10.01 -9.56
N GLY A 457 34.32 -10.48 -10.66
CA GLY A 457 34.81 -10.23 -12.01
C GLY A 457 34.82 -8.74 -12.36
N ALA A 458 33.75 -8.02 -12.00
CA ALA A 458 33.69 -6.58 -12.18
C ALA A 458 34.72 -5.82 -11.31
N ALA A 459 34.95 -6.26 -10.08
CA ALA A 459 35.93 -5.67 -9.18
C ALA A 459 37.37 -5.89 -9.68
N TYR A 460 37.66 -7.11 -10.15
CA TYR A 460 38.90 -7.46 -10.81
C TYR A 460 39.15 -6.56 -12.04
N GLU A 461 38.17 -6.44 -12.93
CA GLU A 461 38.29 -5.63 -14.14
C GLU A 461 38.60 -4.16 -13.83
N ASN A 462 37.90 -3.56 -12.86
CA ASN A 462 38.18 -2.20 -12.43
C ASN A 462 39.60 -2.04 -11.87
N ALA A 463 40.09 -3.01 -11.10
CA ALA A 463 41.45 -2.99 -10.56
C ALA A 463 42.49 -3.08 -11.70
N VAL A 464 42.28 -3.95 -12.68
CA VAL A 464 43.14 -4.06 -13.87
C VAL A 464 43.15 -2.78 -14.70
N LEU A 465 41.98 -2.18 -14.97
CA LEU A 465 41.89 -0.91 -15.69
C LEU A 465 42.62 0.22 -14.96
N LYS A 466 42.50 0.28 -13.63
CA LYS A 466 43.18 1.29 -12.82
C LYS A 466 44.69 1.05 -12.75
N ALA A 467 45.14 -0.19 -12.65
CA ALA A 467 46.56 -0.54 -12.70
C ALA A 467 47.20 -0.12 -14.04
N ASN A 468 46.54 -0.40 -15.16
CA ASN A 468 46.98 0.05 -16.49
C ASN A 468 47.06 1.58 -16.59
N GLN A 469 46.07 2.31 -16.03
CA GLN A 469 46.09 3.78 -15.98
C GLN A 469 47.32 4.31 -15.21
N LEU A 470 47.75 3.60 -14.16
CA LEU A 470 48.95 3.94 -13.36
C LEU A 470 50.27 3.46 -14.01
N GLY A 471 50.23 2.84 -15.19
CA GLY A 471 51.42 2.37 -15.91
C GLY A 471 51.89 0.97 -15.52
N TYR A 472 50.99 0.16 -14.95
CA TYR A 472 51.24 -1.26 -14.66
C TYR A 472 50.46 -2.15 -15.61
N GLN A 473 51.16 -3.08 -16.25
CA GLN A 473 50.50 -4.23 -16.84
C GLN A 473 50.29 -5.29 -15.76
N THR A 474 49.18 -6.02 -15.86
CA THR A 474 48.81 -7.07 -14.89
C THR A 474 48.85 -8.45 -15.53
N ASP A 475 49.51 -9.39 -14.88
CA ASP A 475 49.36 -10.83 -15.14
C ASP A 475 48.65 -11.47 -13.96
N ALA A 476 47.59 -12.23 -14.20
CA ALA A 476 46.77 -12.77 -13.13
C ALA A 476 46.53 -14.27 -13.30
N LYS A 477 46.75 -15.01 -12.22
CA LYS A 477 46.30 -16.40 -12.13
C LYS A 477 44.92 -16.40 -11.46
N LEU A 478 43.89 -16.70 -12.26
CA LEU A 478 42.53 -16.89 -11.77
C LEU A 478 42.39 -18.26 -11.09
N PHE A 479 41.67 -18.31 -9.98
CA PHE A 479 41.45 -19.50 -9.14
C PHE A 479 42.73 -20.32 -8.94
N PRO A 480 43.81 -19.72 -8.40
CA PRO A 480 45.15 -20.29 -8.42
C PRO A 480 45.32 -21.58 -7.61
N ALA A 481 44.37 -21.88 -6.72
CA ALA A 481 44.31 -23.07 -5.89
C ALA A 481 42.91 -23.71 -5.93
N GLN A 482 42.74 -24.80 -6.67
CA GLN A 482 41.44 -25.49 -6.83
C GLN A 482 40.84 -25.98 -5.50
N SER A 483 41.67 -26.31 -4.51
CA SER A 483 41.23 -26.70 -3.17
C SER A 483 40.74 -25.52 -2.31
N LEU A 484 40.94 -24.27 -2.76
CA LEU A 484 40.64 -23.04 -2.03
C LEU A 484 39.85 -22.08 -2.93
N PRO A 485 38.58 -22.38 -3.22
CA PRO A 485 37.78 -21.66 -4.21
C PRO A 485 37.52 -20.19 -3.83
N TYR A 486 37.76 -19.81 -2.56
CA TYR A 486 37.60 -18.44 -2.08
C TYR A 486 38.74 -17.51 -2.53
N LEU A 487 39.92 -18.02 -2.93
CA LEU A 487 40.97 -17.21 -3.56
C LEU A 487 40.69 -17.13 -5.07
N VAL A 488 40.14 -16.01 -5.50
CA VAL A 488 39.59 -15.83 -6.85
C VAL A 488 40.66 -15.40 -7.85
N ALA A 489 41.57 -14.50 -7.45
CA ALA A 489 42.66 -14.06 -8.32
C ALA A 489 43.93 -13.73 -7.54
N SER A 490 45.08 -13.98 -8.17
CA SER A 490 46.39 -13.50 -7.72
C SER A 490 47.00 -12.66 -8.84
N ILE A 491 47.17 -11.36 -8.60
CA ILE A 491 47.54 -10.36 -9.60
C ILE A 491 48.99 -9.93 -9.36
N GLN A 492 49.80 -10.07 -10.40
CA GLN A 492 51.17 -9.58 -10.49
C GLN A 492 51.22 -8.32 -11.34
N PHE A 493 52.22 -7.48 -11.07
CA PHE A 493 52.43 -6.22 -11.78
C PHE A 493 53.77 -6.22 -12.50
N THR A 494 53.78 -5.73 -13.72
CA THR A 494 54.98 -5.45 -14.52
C THR A 494 54.98 -3.98 -14.96
N LYS A 495 56.15 -3.32 -14.99
CA LYS A 495 56.28 -1.99 -15.63
C LYS A 495 56.50 -2.21 -17.11
N GLU A 496 55.51 -1.85 -17.89
CA GLU A 496 55.63 -1.67 -19.32
C GLU A 496 54.95 -0.33 -19.66
N GLY A 497 55.43 0.37 -20.69
CA GLY A 497 54.82 1.63 -21.10
C GLY A 497 53.33 1.44 -21.40
N GLN A 498 52.50 2.46 -21.18
CA GLN A 498 51.08 2.39 -21.50
C GLN A 498 50.90 1.91 -22.95
N THR A 499 50.36 0.71 -23.12
CA THR A 499 49.96 0.21 -24.44
C THR A 499 48.57 0.75 -24.71
N GLU A 500 48.49 1.79 -25.54
CA GLU A 500 47.20 2.33 -25.97
C GLU A 500 46.41 1.25 -26.72
N ASN A 501 45.28 0.82 -26.14
CA ASN A 501 44.24 0.06 -26.81
C ASN A 501 42.91 0.85 -26.81
N GLU A 502 41.88 0.33 -27.48
CA GLU A 502 40.57 1.01 -27.60
C GLU A 502 39.84 1.23 -26.25
N PHE A 503 40.25 0.53 -25.20
CA PHE A 503 39.71 0.63 -23.83
C PHE A 503 40.55 1.52 -22.92
N THR A 504 41.63 2.12 -23.44
CA THR A 504 42.40 3.15 -22.74
C THR A 504 41.47 4.30 -22.36
N GLY A 505 41.49 4.68 -21.08
CA GLY A 505 40.62 5.72 -20.52
C GLY A 505 39.32 5.24 -19.86
N LEU A 506 38.93 3.95 -19.98
CA LEU A 506 37.73 3.44 -19.27
C LEU A 506 37.84 3.59 -17.73
N ALA A 507 39.06 3.59 -17.19
CA ALA A 507 39.32 3.82 -15.77
C ALA A 507 38.77 5.17 -15.25
N GLU A 508 38.66 6.19 -16.10
CA GLU A 508 38.17 7.52 -15.73
C GLU A 508 36.68 7.52 -15.38
N PHE A 509 35.93 6.57 -15.94
CA PHE A 509 34.48 6.44 -15.76
C PHE A 509 34.09 5.55 -14.59
N ILE A 510 35.05 4.87 -13.94
CA ILE A 510 34.79 3.99 -12.78
C ILE A 510 34.13 4.75 -11.64
N ALA A 511 34.59 5.98 -11.38
CA ALA A 511 34.09 6.80 -10.28
C ALA A 511 32.71 7.38 -10.54
N SER A 512 32.35 7.70 -11.80
CA SER A 512 31.04 8.29 -12.15
C SER A 512 29.96 7.23 -12.36
N ARG A 513 30.33 6.05 -12.86
CA ARG A 513 29.40 4.94 -13.18
C ARG A 513 28.47 4.61 -12.01
N SER A 514 27.18 4.60 -12.30
CA SER A 514 26.12 4.34 -11.32
C SER A 514 24.99 3.50 -11.91
N THR A 515 24.17 2.90 -11.03
CA THR A 515 22.97 2.16 -11.41
C THR A 515 21.80 3.11 -11.55
N ASN A 516 21.29 3.27 -12.79
CA ASN A 516 20.14 4.13 -13.05
C ASN A 516 18.89 3.30 -13.32
N ARG A 517 17.95 3.32 -12.37
CA ARG A 517 16.69 2.57 -12.43
C ARG A 517 15.54 3.32 -13.08
N GLY A 518 15.75 4.57 -13.50
CA GLY A 518 14.75 5.37 -14.18
C GLY A 518 14.37 4.80 -15.57
N SER A 519 13.32 5.38 -16.15
CA SER A 519 12.81 5.02 -17.48
C SER A 519 13.68 5.57 -18.62
N GLY A 520 14.45 6.63 -18.36
CA GLY A 520 15.21 7.34 -19.38
C GLY A 520 14.33 8.08 -20.39
N VAL A 521 14.96 8.74 -21.37
CA VAL A 521 14.25 9.37 -22.50
C VAL A 521 14.26 8.45 -23.71
N PRO A 522 13.24 8.53 -24.60
CA PRO A 522 13.22 7.77 -25.85
C PRO A 522 14.51 8.00 -26.66
N TYR A 523 15.27 6.93 -26.87
CA TYR A 523 16.56 7.02 -27.57
C TYR A 523 16.89 5.68 -28.24
N ASN A 524 17.23 5.75 -29.53
CA ASN A 524 17.75 4.61 -30.28
C ASN A 524 19.27 4.72 -30.33
N LEU A 525 19.96 3.64 -29.96
CA LEU A 525 21.41 3.58 -30.07
C LEU A 525 21.85 3.69 -31.53
N THR A 526 22.87 4.49 -31.78
CA THR A 526 23.53 4.58 -33.08
C THR A 526 24.40 3.36 -33.33
N GLU A 527 24.67 3.03 -34.59
CA GLU A 527 25.55 1.91 -34.95
C GLU A 527 26.95 2.01 -34.33
N PRO A 528 27.61 3.19 -34.26
CA PRO A 528 28.87 3.34 -33.54
C PRO A 528 28.78 3.03 -32.04
N GLU A 529 27.69 3.44 -31.37
CA GLU A 529 27.47 3.13 -29.95
C GLU A 529 27.28 1.63 -29.74
N VAL A 530 26.46 0.97 -30.57
CA VAL A 530 26.25 -0.49 -30.50
C VAL A 530 27.57 -1.24 -30.73
N ASN A 531 28.37 -0.82 -31.70
CA ASN A 531 29.66 -1.44 -32.00
C ASN A 531 30.65 -1.25 -30.83
N ALA A 532 30.74 -0.05 -30.25
CA ALA A 532 31.60 0.21 -29.09
C ALA A 532 31.20 -0.63 -27.87
N LEU A 533 29.89 -0.72 -27.58
CA LEU A 533 29.37 -1.56 -26.50
C LEU A 533 29.64 -3.05 -26.76
N ARG A 534 29.50 -3.50 -28.01
CA ARG A 534 29.78 -4.87 -28.42
C ARG A 534 31.26 -5.21 -28.24
N SER A 535 32.16 -4.41 -28.80
CA SER A 535 33.61 -4.60 -28.67
C SER A 535 34.03 -4.67 -27.20
N ALA A 536 33.44 -3.84 -26.34
CA ALA A 536 33.74 -3.84 -24.91
C ALA A 536 33.40 -5.18 -24.23
N ALA A 537 32.20 -5.71 -24.42
CA ALA A 537 31.82 -7.01 -23.86
C ALA A 537 32.59 -8.18 -24.48
N GLU A 538 32.71 -8.20 -25.81
CA GLU A 538 33.33 -9.30 -26.57
C GLU A 538 34.85 -9.30 -26.49
N SER A 539 35.46 -8.27 -25.88
CA SER A 539 36.89 -8.26 -25.53
C SER A 539 37.29 -9.29 -24.47
N ILE A 540 36.30 -9.84 -23.75
CA ILE A 540 36.51 -10.93 -22.79
C ILE A 540 36.34 -12.26 -23.51
N SER A 541 37.32 -13.15 -23.36
CA SER A 541 37.33 -14.45 -24.04
C SER A 541 36.04 -15.24 -23.79
N GLY A 542 35.38 -15.68 -24.86
CA GLY A 542 34.13 -16.45 -24.82
C GLY A 542 32.85 -15.62 -24.63
N ALA A 543 32.95 -14.34 -24.23
CA ALA A 543 31.80 -13.46 -24.10
C ALA A 543 31.22 -13.06 -25.46
N ASN A 544 29.91 -13.16 -25.58
CA ASN A 544 29.12 -12.62 -26.69
C ASN A 544 28.07 -11.67 -26.11
N VAL A 545 27.62 -10.68 -26.88
CA VAL A 545 26.51 -9.82 -26.47
C VAL A 545 25.43 -9.71 -27.54
N GLN A 546 24.18 -9.91 -27.12
CA GLN A 546 22.98 -9.65 -27.90
C GLN A 546 22.31 -8.37 -27.39
N PHE A 547 21.87 -7.49 -28.30
CA PHE A 547 21.08 -6.31 -27.94
C PHE A 547 19.61 -6.51 -28.32
N ILE A 548 18.72 -6.48 -27.33
CA ILE A 548 17.28 -6.51 -27.54
C ILE A 548 16.79 -5.07 -27.65
N THR A 549 16.32 -4.68 -28.84
CA THR A 549 15.82 -3.31 -29.13
C THR A 549 14.35 -3.31 -29.56
N GLU A 550 13.81 -4.46 -29.97
CA GLU A 550 12.42 -4.57 -30.41
C GLU A 550 11.46 -4.29 -29.26
N LYS A 551 10.50 -3.39 -29.47
CA LYS A 551 9.61 -2.89 -28.40
C LYS A 551 8.70 -3.97 -27.81
N SER A 552 8.25 -4.93 -28.62
CA SER A 552 7.50 -6.12 -28.19
C SER A 552 8.34 -6.96 -27.20
N HIS A 553 9.55 -7.33 -27.60
CA HIS A 553 10.48 -8.09 -26.77
C HIS A 553 10.91 -7.35 -25.50
N LEU A 554 11.12 -6.03 -25.57
CA LEU A 554 11.41 -5.22 -24.38
C LEU A 554 10.22 -5.20 -23.41
N ALA A 555 8.99 -5.11 -23.92
CA ALA A 555 7.80 -5.18 -23.09
C ALA A 555 7.63 -6.56 -22.43
N ASP A 556 7.90 -7.64 -23.15
CA ASP A 556 7.82 -9.01 -22.61
C ASP A 556 8.94 -9.30 -21.60
N LEU A 557 10.18 -8.86 -21.87
CA LEU A 557 11.25 -8.88 -20.86
C LEU A 557 10.88 -8.07 -19.62
N GLY A 558 10.22 -6.92 -19.77
CA GLY A 558 9.72 -6.13 -18.65
C GLY A 558 8.73 -6.90 -17.79
N LYS A 559 7.81 -7.67 -18.39
CA LYS A 559 6.88 -8.55 -17.65
C LYS A 559 7.64 -9.65 -16.92
N ILE A 560 8.62 -10.28 -17.55
CA ILE A 560 9.40 -11.38 -16.97
C ILE A 560 10.20 -10.88 -15.76
N VAL A 561 10.97 -9.81 -15.93
CA VAL A 561 11.81 -9.23 -14.85
C VAL A 561 10.93 -8.80 -13.68
N ALA A 562 9.82 -8.10 -13.95
CA ALA A 562 8.94 -7.64 -12.87
C ALA A 562 8.23 -8.79 -12.14
N ALA A 563 7.88 -9.87 -12.84
CA ALA A 563 7.33 -11.06 -12.21
C ALA A 563 8.35 -11.80 -11.34
N CYS A 564 9.62 -11.85 -11.77
CA CYS A 564 10.73 -12.39 -10.99
C CYS A 564 11.04 -11.52 -9.75
N ASP A 565 11.09 -10.20 -9.90
CA ASP A 565 11.24 -9.25 -8.79
C ASP A 565 10.11 -9.45 -7.76
N LEU A 566 8.86 -9.62 -8.21
CA LEU A 566 7.73 -9.87 -7.33
C LEU A 566 7.88 -11.19 -6.54
N VAL A 567 8.42 -12.25 -7.17
CA VAL A 567 8.72 -13.50 -6.45
C VAL A 567 9.75 -13.23 -5.34
N ILE A 568 10.82 -12.48 -5.62
CA ILE A 568 11.81 -12.11 -4.59
C ILE A 568 11.16 -11.29 -3.47
N MET A 569 10.30 -10.35 -3.80
CA MET A 569 9.61 -9.51 -2.81
C MET A 569 8.61 -10.28 -1.95
N LEU A 570 8.03 -11.39 -2.41
CA LEU A 570 6.96 -12.09 -1.69
C LEU A 570 7.37 -13.46 -1.12
N ASN A 571 8.46 -14.05 -1.62
CA ASN A 571 8.97 -15.33 -1.15
C ASN A 571 9.54 -15.21 0.27
N GLU A 572 9.24 -16.17 1.14
CA GLU A 572 9.55 -16.08 2.58
C GLU A 572 11.04 -15.90 2.90
N GLU A 573 11.92 -16.62 2.21
CA GLU A 573 13.37 -16.51 2.41
C GLU A 573 13.95 -15.26 1.74
N ALA A 574 13.52 -14.99 0.50
CA ALA A 574 13.99 -13.86 -0.28
C ALA A 574 13.51 -12.50 0.27
N HIS A 575 12.36 -12.48 0.94
CA HIS A 575 11.73 -11.28 1.47
C HIS A 575 12.64 -10.57 2.49
N ARG A 576 13.19 -11.33 3.44
CA ARG A 576 14.15 -10.81 4.44
C ARG A 576 15.36 -10.22 3.74
N ASP A 577 15.93 -10.95 2.80
CA ASP A 577 17.11 -10.52 2.06
C ASP A 577 16.85 -9.21 1.31
N PHE A 578 15.71 -9.11 0.61
CA PHE A 578 15.35 -7.92 -0.13
C PHE A 578 15.09 -6.70 0.78
N PHE A 579 14.28 -6.86 1.83
CA PHE A 579 13.81 -5.73 2.63
C PHE A 579 14.74 -5.34 3.80
N ASP A 580 15.45 -6.30 4.38
CA ASP A 580 16.27 -6.09 5.57
C ASP A 580 17.77 -6.08 5.25
N ARG A 581 18.23 -6.89 4.28
CA ARG A 581 19.65 -6.92 3.86
C ARG A 581 19.95 -5.96 2.72
N ASP A 582 19.15 -5.92 1.68
CA ASP A 582 19.46 -5.18 0.45
C ASP A 582 19.05 -3.71 0.53
N ILE A 583 17.90 -3.39 1.14
CA ILE A 583 17.39 -2.01 1.21
C ILE A 583 17.94 -1.28 2.44
N ARG A 584 18.23 0.02 2.26
CA ARG A 584 18.49 0.96 3.36
C ARG A 584 17.34 1.93 3.49
N TRP A 585 16.63 1.85 4.62
CA TRP A 585 15.50 2.70 4.91
C TRP A 585 15.95 4.00 5.62
N PRO A 586 15.32 5.14 5.32
CA PRO A 586 15.66 6.39 5.99
C PRO A 586 15.42 6.30 7.50
N GLY A 587 16.42 6.70 8.30
CA GLY A 587 16.33 6.74 9.76
C GLY A 587 16.73 5.44 10.47
N GLU A 588 17.04 4.36 9.76
CA GLU A 588 17.58 3.13 10.36
C GLU A 588 19.08 3.24 10.64
N GLU A 589 19.55 2.51 11.67
CA GLU A 589 20.96 2.50 12.07
C GLU A 589 21.90 2.04 10.95
N ASN A 590 21.42 1.14 10.08
CA ASN A 590 22.21 0.61 8.96
C ASN A 590 22.27 1.55 7.75
N ALA A 591 21.57 2.68 7.74
CA ALA A 591 21.42 3.53 6.54
C ALA A 591 22.75 4.10 5.99
N GLY A 592 23.80 4.15 6.81
CA GLY A 592 25.11 4.70 6.47
C GLY A 592 26.29 3.72 6.51
N THR A 593 26.04 2.41 6.51
CA THR A 593 27.09 1.37 6.64
C THR A 593 27.99 1.22 5.41
N GLY A 594 27.66 1.88 4.30
CA GLY A 594 28.42 1.79 3.05
C GLY A 594 28.06 0.57 2.19
N ASP A 595 27.24 -0.35 2.67
CA ASP A 595 26.60 -1.43 1.91
C ASP A 595 25.08 -1.23 1.80
N GLY A 596 24.41 -2.11 1.06
CA GLY A 596 22.98 -1.95 0.77
C GLY A 596 22.67 -0.85 -0.26
N ILE A 597 21.38 -0.73 -0.54
CA ILE A 597 20.82 0.11 -1.58
C ILE A 597 19.83 1.08 -0.92
N PRO A 598 20.13 2.39 -0.89
CA PRO A 598 19.18 3.40 -0.42
C PRO A 598 17.86 3.31 -1.18
N ILE A 599 16.73 3.33 -0.47
CA ILE A 599 15.39 3.18 -1.08
C ILE A 599 15.14 4.22 -2.18
N GLN A 600 15.68 5.43 -2.05
CA GLN A 600 15.56 6.50 -3.04
C GLN A 600 16.25 6.19 -4.36
N THR A 601 17.20 5.24 -4.37
CA THR A 601 17.85 4.77 -5.60
C THR A 601 17.05 3.64 -6.28
N LEU A 602 16.09 3.04 -5.57
CA LEU A 602 15.18 2.02 -6.09
C LEU A 602 13.92 2.64 -6.68
N VAL A 603 13.36 3.62 -5.98
CA VAL A 603 12.05 4.19 -6.29
C VAL A 603 12.05 5.69 -6.05
N SER A 604 11.60 6.45 -7.04
CA SER A 604 11.43 7.91 -6.96
C SER A 604 9.98 8.32 -6.68
N ALA A 605 9.02 7.48 -7.07
CA ALA A 605 7.59 7.75 -6.89
C ALA A 605 7.15 7.54 -5.42
N PRO A 606 6.55 8.55 -4.76
CA PRO A 606 6.07 8.41 -3.38
C PRO A 606 5.09 7.26 -3.17
N ALA A 607 4.21 6.99 -4.14
CA ALA A 607 3.26 5.89 -4.09
C ALA A 607 3.97 4.52 -4.05
N GLN A 608 5.04 4.34 -4.83
CA GLN A 608 5.80 3.10 -4.86
C GLN A 608 6.62 2.90 -3.58
N MET A 609 7.19 3.98 -3.02
CA MET A 609 7.85 3.94 -1.71
C MET A 609 6.86 3.52 -0.60
N ALA A 610 5.66 4.10 -0.59
CA ALA A 610 4.62 3.73 0.36
C ALA A 610 4.22 2.25 0.21
N ALA A 611 4.05 1.77 -1.02
CA ALA A 611 3.73 0.38 -1.30
C ALA A 611 4.82 -0.59 -0.78
N LEU A 612 6.10 -0.30 -1.04
CA LEU A 612 7.21 -1.11 -0.53
C LEU A 612 7.28 -1.10 1.01
N SER A 613 6.97 0.03 1.65
CA SER A 613 6.96 0.12 3.13
C SER A 613 5.87 -0.75 3.76
N ILE A 614 4.75 -0.95 3.07
CA ILE A 614 3.69 -1.87 3.50
C ILE A 614 4.15 -3.32 3.33
N VAL A 615 4.67 -3.65 2.14
CA VAL A 615 5.01 -5.04 1.77
C VAL A 615 6.13 -5.58 2.63
N ARG A 616 7.05 -4.74 3.11
CA ARG A 616 8.13 -5.09 4.07
C ARG A 616 7.65 -5.93 5.26
N ASN A 617 6.37 -5.84 5.65
CA ASN A 617 5.84 -6.75 6.64
C ASN A 617 5.63 -8.17 6.04
N LYS A 618 6.43 -9.14 6.50
CA LYS A 618 6.37 -10.55 6.06
C LYS A 618 4.97 -11.17 6.01
N LYS A 619 4.07 -10.81 6.93
CA LYS A 619 2.69 -11.33 6.97
C LYS A 619 1.83 -10.72 5.86
N ILE A 620 2.06 -9.47 5.48
CA ILE A 620 1.40 -8.84 4.32
C ILE A 620 1.92 -9.49 3.04
N ALA A 621 3.24 -9.62 2.90
CA ALA A 621 3.83 -10.30 1.75
C ALA A 621 3.29 -11.73 1.59
N GLY A 622 3.18 -12.49 2.70
CA GLY A 622 2.55 -13.81 2.70
C GLY A 622 1.08 -13.79 2.29
N THR A 623 0.32 -12.77 2.70
CA THR A 623 -1.08 -12.59 2.28
C THR A 623 -1.19 -12.32 0.78
N LEU A 624 -0.38 -11.41 0.25
CA LEU A 624 -0.33 -11.11 -1.20
C LEU A 624 0.08 -12.36 -2.00
N ARG A 625 1.09 -13.09 -1.53
CA ARG A 625 1.54 -14.36 -2.12
C ARG A 625 0.39 -15.37 -2.20
N ALA A 626 -0.38 -15.51 -1.12
CA ALA A 626 -1.47 -16.48 -1.04
C ALA A 626 -2.63 -16.17 -1.99
N ILE A 627 -2.89 -14.89 -2.29
CA ILE A 627 -3.95 -14.47 -3.22
C ILE A 627 -3.46 -14.23 -4.66
N GLY A 628 -2.16 -14.42 -4.93
CA GLY A 628 -1.56 -14.11 -6.23
C GLY A 628 -1.52 -12.60 -6.57
N GLY A 629 -1.51 -11.74 -5.54
CA GLY A 629 -1.50 -10.29 -5.65
C GLY A 629 -0.09 -9.67 -5.78
N GLY A 630 0.00 -8.36 -5.60
CA GLY A 630 1.22 -7.57 -5.66
C GLY A 630 1.53 -6.98 -7.04
N ASN A 631 0.60 -7.03 -7.99
CA ASN A 631 0.82 -6.55 -9.37
C ASN A 631 1.17 -5.07 -9.45
N ALA A 632 0.62 -4.23 -8.56
CA ALA A 632 0.95 -2.81 -8.49
C ALA A 632 2.45 -2.54 -8.23
N LEU A 633 3.15 -3.49 -7.59
CA LEU A 633 4.60 -3.39 -7.32
C LEU A 633 5.44 -3.60 -8.59
N THR A 634 4.85 -4.22 -9.63
CA THR A 634 5.56 -4.62 -10.85
C THR A 634 5.57 -3.53 -11.92
N GLU A 635 4.66 -2.56 -11.86
CA GLU A 635 4.41 -1.62 -12.95
C GLU A 635 5.63 -0.75 -13.27
N GLY A 636 6.33 -0.26 -12.23
CA GLY A 636 7.55 0.54 -12.41
C GLY A 636 8.65 -0.23 -13.16
N THR A 637 8.88 -1.49 -12.81
CA THR A 637 9.85 -2.34 -13.52
C THR A 637 9.40 -2.63 -14.94
N ARG A 638 8.12 -2.97 -15.15
CA ARG A 638 7.57 -3.25 -16.50
C ARG A 638 7.75 -2.06 -17.43
N ALA A 639 7.27 -0.89 -17.02
CA ALA A 639 7.38 0.35 -17.80
C ALA A 639 8.85 0.76 -18.00
N GLY A 640 9.67 0.62 -16.95
CA GLY A 640 11.08 0.98 -16.97
C GLY A 640 11.94 0.12 -17.91
N VAL A 641 11.59 -1.15 -18.13
CA VAL A 641 12.28 -2.02 -19.12
C VAL A 641 11.71 -1.81 -20.52
N ALA A 642 10.39 -1.68 -20.67
CA ALA A 642 9.75 -1.45 -21.98
C ALA A 642 10.19 -0.13 -22.65
N SER A 643 10.50 0.88 -21.84
CA SER A 643 10.98 2.19 -22.30
C SER A 643 12.48 2.25 -22.61
N ALA A 644 13.24 1.19 -22.30
CA ALA A 644 14.69 1.18 -22.49
C ALA A 644 15.11 1.41 -23.95
N SER A 645 16.34 1.92 -24.12
CA SER A 645 16.99 2.00 -25.44
C SER A 645 17.32 0.59 -25.95
N CYS A 646 17.85 -0.26 -25.06
CA CYS A 646 17.98 -1.69 -25.28
C CYS A 646 18.18 -2.45 -23.96
N VAL A 647 18.09 -3.77 -24.04
CA VAL A 647 18.64 -4.67 -23.02
C VAL A 647 19.79 -5.45 -23.66
N ALA A 648 21.00 -5.26 -23.14
CA ALA A 648 22.17 -6.05 -23.52
C ALA A 648 22.18 -7.36 -22.73
N VAL A 649 22.28 -8.48 -23.44
CA VAL A 649 22.31 -9.83 -22.88
C VAL A 649 23.67 -10.43 -23.17
N ILE A 650 24.46 -10.65 -22.13
CA ILE A 650 25.78 -11.27 -22.23
C ILE A 650 25.63 -12.77 -22.10
N THR A 651 26.21 -13.50 -23.04
CA THR A 651 26.22 -14.96 -23.06
C THR A 651 27.65 -15.49 -23.05
N LEU A 652 27.85 -16.61 -22.35
CA LEU A 652 29.11 -17.34 -22.32
C LEU A 652 28.86 -18.86 -22.41
N PRO A 653 29.86 -19.65 -22.84
CA PRO A 653 29.85 -21.10 -22.64
C PRO A 653 29.81 -21.46 -21.16
N GLU A 654 29.25 -22.63 -20.85
CA GLU A 654 29.23 -23.15 -19.47
C GLU A 654 30.65 -23.53 -19.02
N SER A 655 31.15 -22.86 -17.98
CA SER A 655 32.47 -23.09 -17.39
C SER A 655 32.48 -22.71 -15.90
N PRO A 656 33.41 -23.22 -15.08
CA PRO A 656 33.48 -22.87 -13.65
C PRO A 656 33.65 -21.38 -13.37
N ASP A 657 34.31 -20.66 -14.27
CA ASP A 657 34.62 -19.23 -14.20
C ASP A 657 33.65 -18.34 -15.00
N GLN A 658 32.60 -18.92 -15.60
CA GLN A 658 31.68 -18.23 -16.51
C GLN A 658 31.11 -16.92 -15.93
N HIS A 659 30.68 -16.95 -14.66
CA HIS A 659 30.12 -15.77 -13.98
C HIS A 659 31.19 -14.71 -13.67
N PHE A 660 32.42 -15.12 -13.40
CA PHE A 660 33.53 -14.18 -13.20
C PHE A 660 33.84 -13.44 -14.51
N LEU A 661 33.97 -14.19 -15.61
CA LEU A 661 34.17 -13.61 -16.94
C LEU A 661 33.00 -12.71 -17.38
N ALA A 662 31.76 -13.12 -17.09
CA ALA A 662 30.57 -12.30 -17.31
C ALA A 662 30.62 -10.98 -16.54
N GLY A 663 31.09 -11.01 -15.29
CA GLY A 663 31.31 -9.82 -14.47
C GLY A 663 32.29 -8.83 -15.11
N MET A 664 33.41 -9.34 -15.63
CA MET A 664 34.39 -8.53 -16.36
C MET A 664 33.78 -7.90 -17.63
N ALA A 665 33.10 -8.72 -18.44
CA ALA A 665 32.48 -8.28 -19.70
C ALA A 665 31.39 -7.22 -19.44
N ALA A 666 30.53 -7.46 -18.44
CA ALA A 666 29.50 -6.52 -18.01
C ALA A 666 30.11 -5.19 -17.53
N GLN A 667 31.21 -5.25 -16.78
CA GLN A 667 31.87 -4.05 -16.26
C GLN A 667 32.46 -3.20 -17.39
N LYS A 668 33.17 -3.80 -18.35
CA LYS A 668 33.67 -3.08 -19.54
C LYS A 668 32.53 -2.46 -20.35
N LEU A 669 31.49 -3.23 -20.66
CA LEU A 669 30.34 -2.74 -21.40
C LEU A 669 29.67 -1.55 -20.69
N TRP A 670 29.53 -1.62 -19.36
CA TRP A 670 28.92 -0.56 -18.58
C TRP A 670 29.80 0.70 -18.50
N LEU A 671 31.11 0.58 -18.34
CA LEU A 671 32.02 1.73 -18.39
C LEU A 671 32.02 2.38 -19.78
N THR A 672 31.93 1.59 -20.85
CA THR A 672 31.75 2.11 -22.21
C THR A 672 30.41 2.83 -22.38
N ALA A 673 29.33 2.30 -21.80
CA ALA A 673 28.03 2.99 -21.80
C ALA A 673 28.12 4.36 -21.09
N GLU A 674 28.77 4.42 -19.93
CA GLU A 674 29.01 5.65 -19.17
C GLU A 674 29.85 6.65 -20.01
N LYS A 675 30.91 6.19 -20.67
CA LYS A 675 31.74 6.99 -21.59
C LYS A 675 30.93 7.60 -22.75
N LEU A 676 29.92 6.88 -23.23
CA LEU A 676 28.99 7.34 -24.29
C LEU A 676 27.86 8.24 -23.76
N GLY A 677 27.83 8.54 -22.45
CA GLY A 677 26.76 9.31 -21.83
C GLY A 677 25.42 8.57 -21.82
N LEU A 678 25.47 7.24 -21.71
CA LEU A 678 24.35 6.34 -21.47
C LEU A 678 24.39 5.87 -20.01
N ALA A 679 23.23 5.49 -19.48
CA ALA A 679 23.13 4.92 -18.14
C ALA A 679 22.66 3.47 -18.21
N ALA A 680 22.94 2.69 -17.16
CA ALA A 680 22.62 1.28 -17.16
C ALA A 680 22.11 0.74 -15.81
N GLN A 681 21.38 -0.39 -15.88
CA GLN A 681 20.84 -1.12 -14.74
C GLN A 681 20.93 -2.64 -14.97
N PRO A 682 21.53 -3.41 -14.06
CA PRO A 682 21.47 -4.86 -14.11
C PRO A 682 20.05 -5.38 -13.85
N LEU A 683 19.59 -6.34 -14.66
CA LEU A 683 18.28 -6.99 -14.54
C LEU A 683 18.46 -8.49 -14.23
N LEU A 684 18.97 -8.79 -13.03
CA LEU A 684 19.51 -10.13 -12.72
C LEU A 684 18.51 -11.10 -12.06
N SER A 685 17.35 -10.63 -11.60
CA SER A 685 16.37 -11.47 -10.91
C SER A 685 15.89 -12.68 -11.73
N PRO A 686 15.70 -12.63 -13.07
CA PRO A 686 15.35 -13.83 -13.83
C PRO A 686 16.45 -14.87 -13.79
N LEU A 687 17.71 -14.46 -14.00
CA LEU A 687 18.84 -15.39 -14.05
C LEU A 687 19.03 -16.10 -12.71
N PHE A 688 18.96 -15.36 -11.60
CA PHE A 688 19.10 -15.94 -10.26
C PHE A 688 17.98 -16.94 -9.94
N LEU A 689 16.74 -16.62 -10.30
CA LEU A 689 15.60 -17.51 -10.05
C LEU A 689 15.57 -18.73 -10.98
N PHE A 690 15.99 -18.58 -12.25
CA PHE A 690 16.07 -19.69 -13.19
C PHE A 690 17.17 -20.68 -12.82
N GLU A 691 18.28 -20.19 -12.24
CA GLU A 691 19.31 -21.05 -11.66
C GLU A 691 18.79 -21.77 -10.42
N ARG A 692 18.12 -21.03 -9.51
CA ARG A 692 17.52 -21.61 -8.30
C ARG A 692 16.50 -22.71 -8.61
N LEU A 693 15.73 -22.55 -9.69
CA LEU A 693 14.76 -23.52 -10.17
C LEU A 693 15.38 -24.92 -10.38
N GLY A 694 16.67 -25.01 -10.75
CA GLY A 694 17.38 -26.28 -10.90
C GLY A 694 17.52 -27.07 -9.58
N SER A 695 17.67 -26.37 -8.45
CA SER A 695 17.74 -27.00 -7.12
C SER A 695 16.38 -27.10 -6.41
N ALA A 696 15.39 -26.31 -6.85
CA ALA A 696 14.09 -26.11 -6.21
C ALA A 696 14.12 -25.69 -4.72
N THR A 697 15.28 -25.29 -4.19
CA THR A 697 15.43 -24.89 -2.78
C THR A 697 14.82 -23.52 -2.52
N GLY A 698 13.98 -23.41 -1.49
CA GLY A 698 13.34 -22.16 -1.06
C GLY A 698 12.17 -21.69 -1.94
N LEU A 699 11.65 -22.53 -2.86
CA LEU A 699 10.54 -22.18 -3.76
C LEU A 699 9.30 -23.08 -3.51
N SER A 700 8.10 -22.49 -3.52
CA SER A 700 6.85 -23.27 -3.49
C SER A 700 6.54 -23.92 -4.84
N GLU A 701 5.58 -24.85 -4.86
CA GLU A 701 5.10 -25.46 -6.11
C GLU A 701 4.58 -24.43 -7.12
N GLY A 702 3.69 -23.53 -6.68
CA GLY A 702 3.19 -22.46 -7.54
C GLY A 702 4.27 -21.48 -8.03
N GLU A 703 5.31 -21.22 -7.22
CA GLU A 703 6.46 -20.43 -7.67
C GLU A 703 7.29 -21.15 -8.72
N ARG A 704 7.50 -22.47 -8.57
CA ARG A 704 8.24 -23.28 -9.55
C ARG A 704 7.51 -23.29 -10.90
N ASP A 705 6.20 -23.52 -10.91
CA ASP A 705 5.40 -23.53 -12.14
C ASP A 705 5.44 -22.17 -12.84
N LYS A 706 5.27 -21.09 -12.07
CA LYS A 706 5.37 -19.72 -12.58
C LYS A 706 6.75 -19.45 -13.18
N LEU A 707 7.82 -19.81 -12.47
CA LEU A 707 9.19 -19.58 -12.93
C LEU A 707 9.56 -20.43 -14.15
N GLN A 708 9.01 -21.64 -14.29
CA GLN A 708 9.16 -22.46 -15.50
C GLN A 708 8.54 -21.78 -16.72
N GLY A 709 7.32 -21.26 -16.59
CA GLY A 709 6.66 -20.48 -17.66
C GLY A 709 7.48 -19.24 -18.04
N LEU A 710 7.92 -18.46 -17.04
CA LEU A 710 8.74 -17.28 -17.28
C LEU A 710 10.09 -17.60 -17.94
N ARG A 711 10.71 -18.75 -17.59
CA ARG A 711 11.95 -19.21 -18.22
C ARG A 711 11.73 -19.58 -19.69
N TYR A 712 10.62 -20.23 -20.00
CA TYR A 712 10.24 -20.55 -21.37
C TYR A 712 10.06 -19.29 -22.21
N ASP A 713 9.30 -18.31 -21.70
CA ASP A 713 9.08 -17.03 -22.39
C ASP A 713 10.40 -16.26 -22.58
N PHE A 714 11.27 -16.26 -21.56
CA PHE A 714 12.60 -15.65 -21.63
C PHE A 714 13.47 -16.26 -22.74
N GLN A 715 13.43 -17.59 -22.89
CA GLN A 715 14.19 -18.31 -23.92
C GLN A 715 13.67 -18.05 -25.34
N ASN A 716 12.39 -17.66 -25.50
CA ASN A 716 11.85 -17.27 -26.79
C ASN A 716 12.33 -15.88 -27.25
N ILE A 717 12.75 -15.03 -26.32
CA ILE A 717 13.24 -13.68 -26.61
C ILE A 717 14.76 -13.69 -26.87
N ILE A 718 15.51 -14.49 -26.12
CA ILE A 718 16.97 -14.47 -26.12
C ILE A 718 17.52 -15.58 -27.02
N TYR A 719 18.28 -15.18 -28.03
CA TYR A 719 18.90 -16.10 -28.95
C TYR A 719 20.22 -16.60 -28.37
N SER A 720 20.28 -17.89 -28.05
CA SER A 720 21.52 -18.53 -27.61
C SER A 720 22.18 -19.24 -28.79
N LYS A 721 23.44 -18.89 -29.10
CA LYS A 721 24.27 -19.71 -30.00
C LYS A 721 24.52 -21.08 -29.34
N ASN A 722 24.69 -22.13 -30.14
CA ASN A 722 24.95 -23.50 -29.65
C ASN A 722 26.00 -23.48 -28.53
N ASN A 723 25.65 -24.06 -27.38
CA ASN A 723 26.50 -24.23 -26.19
C ASN A 723 26.83 -22.95 -25.38
N THR A 724 26.02 -21.88 -25.48
CA THR A 724 26.13 -20.67 -24.63
C THR A 724 24.86 -20.43 -23.81
N ARG A 725 24.96 -19.75 -22.66
CA ARG A 725 23.83 -19.34 -21.81
C ARG A 725 23.90 -17.85 -21.46
N ALA A 726 22.74 -17.23 -21.29
CA ALA A 726 22.64 -15.86 -20.77
C ALA A 726 23.07 -15.83 -19.30
N VAL A 727 24.00 -14.94 -18.98
CA VAL A 727 24.62 -14.83 -17.64
C VAL A 727 24.61 -13.42 -17.07
N PHE A 728 24.31 -12.42 -17.90
CA PHE A 728 24.09 -11.05 -17.45
C PHE A 728 23.09 -10.32 -18.34
N LEU A 729 22.18 -9.56 -17.72
CA LEU A 729 21.30 -8.62 -18.43
C LEU A 729 21.57 -7.22 -17.94
N LEU A 730 21.78 -6.30 -18.87
CA LEU A 730 22.00 -4.89 -18.60
C LEU A 730 21.02 -4.04 -19.41
N LYS A 731 20.08 -3.40 -18.74
CA LYS A 731 19.23 -2.35 -19.31
C LYS A 731 20.10 -1.14 -19.62
N ILE A 732 19.99 -0.58 -20.83
CA ILE A 732 20.69 0.64 -21.23
C ILE A 732 19.64 1.69 -21.59
N ILE A 733 19.83 2.91 -21.09
CA ILE A 733 18.95 4.06 -21.32
C ILE A 733 19.75 5.31 -21.65
N LYS A 734 19.10 6.28 -22.28
CA LYS A 734 19.55 7.67 -22.24
C LYS A 734 19.01 8.33 -20.97
N PRO A 735 19.86 8.73 -20.01
CA PRO A 735 19.39 9.30 -18.75
C PRO A 735 18.87 10.72 -18.95
N GLU A 736 17.78 11.06 -18.26
CA GLU A 736 17.33 12.46 -18.09
C GLU A 736 18.07 13.14 -16.92
N MET A 737 18.38 12.37 -15.88
CA MET A 737 19.10 12.79 -14.68
C MET A 737 20.19 11.79 -14.34
N SER A 738 21.28 12.29 -13.72
CA SER A 738 22.32 11.44 -13.14
C SER A 738 21.74 10.58 -12.01
N ALA A 739 22.21 9.34 -11.91
CA ALA A 739 21.78 8.45 -10.84
C ALA A 739 22.46 8.81 -9.51
N ILE A 740 21.78 8.53 -8.40
CA ILE A 740 22.36 8.63 -7.06
C ILE A 740 23.37 7.48 -6.90
N GLN A 741 24.60 7.81 -6.52
CA GLN A 741 25.62 6.80 -6.27
C GLN A 741 25.39 6.11 -4.92
N SER A 742 25.38 4.79 -4.93
CA SER A 742 25.46 4.01 -3.69
C SER A 742 26.79 4.26 -2.98
N GLN A 743 26.77 4.27 -1.65
CA GLN A 743 27.98 4.31 -0.84
C GLN A 743 28.78 3.01 -1.01
N ARG A 744 30.02 3.01 -0.51
CA ARG A 744 30.91 1.85 -0.47
C ARG A 744 31.48 1.67 0.92
N LEU A 745 31.83 0.43 1.24
CA LEU A 745 32.51 0.11 2.48
C LEU A 745 33.84 0.89 2.59
N PRO A 746 34.24 1.25 3.81
CA PRO A 746 35.56 1.81 4.06
C PRO A 746 36.68 0.91 3.52
N LEU A 747 37.70 1.51 2.90
CA LEU A 747 38.79 0.75 2.27
C LEU A 747 39.50 -0.19 3.25
N ASN A 748 39.65 0.22 4.52
CA ASN A 748 40.26 -0.59 5.60
C ASN A 748 39.45 -1.84 5.99
N GLU A 749 38.20 -1.95 5.57
CA GLU A 749 37.43 -3.21 5.72
C GLU A 749 37.65 -4.16 4.54
N THR A 750 38.07 -3.63 3.39
CA THR A 750 38.18 -4.40 2.14
C THR A 750 39.61 -4.64 1.67
N LEU A 751 40.59 -3.87 2.13
CA LEU A 751 42.00 -3.96 1.75
C LEU A 751 42.87 -4.17 2.98
N PHE A 752 43.69 -5.21 2.93
CA PHE A 752 44.71 -5.53 3.92
C PHE A 752 46.07 -5.52 3.24
N ILE A 753 46.95 -4.61 3.64
CA ILE A 753 48.35 -4.59 3.21
C ILE A 753 49.16 -5.30 4.28
N VAL A 754 49.72 -6.45 3.95
CA VAL A 754 50.45 -7.33 4.88
C VAL A 754 51.90 -7.43 4.38
N ASN A 755 52.69 -6.42 4.73
CA ASN A 755 54.11 -6.40 4.46
C ASN A 755 54.82 -7.12 5.62
N ASP A 756 55.51 -8.23 5.33
CA ASP A 756 56.53 -8.71 6.26
C ASP A 756 57.63 -7.64 6.27
N ALA A 757 58.09 -7.22 7.45
CA ALA A 757 59.27 -6.36 7.54
C ALA A 757 60.40 -7.09 6.78
N ILE A 758 60.81 -6.51 5.64
CA ILE A 758 61.77 -7.06 4.69
C ILE A 758 63.04 -7.52 5.40
#